data_AF-A0AAD9H0S6-F1
#
_entry.id   AF-A0AAD9H0S6-F1
#
_cell.length_a   1.000
_cell.length_b   1.000
_cell.length_c   1.000
_cell.angle_alpha   90.00
_cell.angle_beta   90.00
_cell.angle_gamma   90.00
#
_symmetry.space_group_name_H-M   'P 1'
#
loop_
_entity.id
_entity.type
_entity.pdbx_description
1 polymer ?
#
loop_
_entity_poly.entity_id
_entity_poly.type
_entity_poly.pdbx_seq_one_letter_code
_entity_poly.pdbx_strand_id
1 'polypeptide(L)'
;MLQLKTLLVPWATAFLLLLSTASAFSLMKHDTSPLFTKSFQVHSLSTANYDTMLKDSDTVWLVDYYAPWCPHCRHFAPEWERVANFYAKTDKVQVGAVDCTKNSEICNNENIYGYPGVKLHHVPADAEKSAMMPRGARNSKSVIDWAERRMEEHGIKSGVNLEDLTTHLKNFRNDGVAVDSGDEELVNDQSLEMKYKRLHDAGIAAVSTFQNGFFMGANVLEGERYDVALRWVEALAASFPMEKNRQTLQLLVESMKTSNHWNHADWKVLMNKWKQLASDKTFPSNLFVSSEDESWAFCKTYTCGLWTLFHSITVTEVKVSKKSVTQPWKPSRIMAAIRMYVKHFFGCEECREHFLASNPESIINELAISDGKGPRAVAFWIWKMHNTVNKVLKKEQWPSKVACPICYVENGEPISLDPVRLHGEEIVAYVTSAYAHDDDEIYAMDAAYNGTFFALWSSTQGFNAIVMVVGFFALMTLIYQHTLMAFKTLLLAAMAVVASARQARDNSPLFNTEQCQVRTLNSESHAAMLKDSSSVWLVDYYAPWCPHCRQFAPAWEKAAVFYADKANINIAAVDCTQNSQVCNNEGIMGYPTIKLYHVPPESSEPVKMPPQNRRNTNTVIAWVEEQMQEHGMKTSADTEDIDAHIEKINNGCEMGTPTKPDPASKAAEMVLDDQSMEMKYKRLHDAGIAAVSTFENGFYVGTTVLEGERYTAAVKWVEALAESFPMAGNREALTMLSGAIKKQKKWEQADWNILLTEWKKNATETSFPVNLFQSSEKKNWAFCTTYTCGVWTLFHTLSVSEVKSESGLKPSEIMAAIRLFVKYFFSCEECQRHFMMANPESLLEKLAESDAEGPRAVAIWIWKMHNKVNKVLKYNQWPTLENCPTCYVNDREPLDLNPARLHEEEILSYVTSVFGHKDTDLFFLDASSNGVWKASVSLMQRYRSVTMAALAVLVLLPFMLRSKKYPKTEKTD
;
A
#
# COMPACT_ATOMS: atom_id res chain seq x y z
N MET A 1 39.26 -21.87 41.82
CA MET A 1 39.08 -20.44 41.44
C MET A 1 40.15 -19.87 40.51
N LEU A 2 41.10 -20.66 39.97
CA LEU A 2 42.08 -20.16 38.98
C LEU A 2 41.90 -20.69 37.55
N GLN A 3 40.95 -21.61 37.29
CA GLN A 3 40.65 -22.11 35.93
C GLN A 3 39.34 -21.61 35.33
N LEU A 4 38.58 -20.76 36.04
CA LEU A 4 37.35 -20.17 35.53
C LEU A 4 37.57 -18.81 34.83
N LYS A 5 38.78 -18.23 34.91
CA LYS A 5 39.11 -16.91 34.34
C LYS A 5 39.59 -16.94 32.89
N THR A 6 39.94 -18.11 32.34
CA THR A 6 40.43 -18.26 30.96
C THR A 6 39.32 -18.54 29.94
N LEU A 7 38.09 -18.81 30.37
CA LEU A 7 36.95 -19.10 29.48
C LEU A 7 35.94 -17.95 29.34
N LEU A 8 36.04 -16.89 30.15
CA LEU A 8 35.05 -15.80 30.19
C LEU A 8 35.46 -14.51 29.45
N VAL A 9 36.69 -14.44 28.93
CA VAL A 9 37.17 -13.29 28.15
C VAL A 9 36.76 -13.35 26.66
N PRO A 10 36.67 -14.52 25.98
CA PRO A 10 36.23 -14.57 24.58
C PRO A 10 34.72 -14.34 24.38
N TRP A 11 33.92 -14.47 25.45
CA TRP A 11 32.46 -14.41 25.38
C TRP A 11 31.91 -13.01 25.64
N ALA A 12 32.66 -12.15 26.35
CA ALA A 12 32.29 -10.75 26.54
C ALA A 12 32.52 -9.90 25.28
N THR A 13 33.50 -10.26 24.44
CA THR A 13 33.75 -9.62 23.14
C THR A 13 32.73 -10.04 22.08
N ALA A 14 32.20 -11.28 22.16
CA ALA A 14 31.14 -11.74 21.26
C ALA A 14 29.77 -11.11 21.58
N PHE A 15 29.51 -10.76 22.85
CA PHE A 15 28.22 -10.18 23.26
C PHE A 15 28.12 -8.67 23.04
N LEU A 16 29.26 -7.95 22.96
CA LEU A 16 29.30 -6.52 22.63
C LEU A 16 29.39 -6.25 21.11
N LEU A 17 29.68 -7.25 20.29
CA LEU A 17 29.66 -7.17 18.81
C LEU A 17 28.28 -7.51 18.19
N LEU A 18 27.30 -7.90 19.01
CA LEU A 18 25.94 -8.24 18.57
C LEU A 18 24.88 -7.17 18.93
N LEU A 19 25.31 -5.99 19.39
CA LEU A 19 24.44 -4.90 19.84
C LEU A 19 24.70 -3.54 19.16
N SER A 20 25.26 -3.54 17.94
CA SER A 20 25.38 -2.32 17.14
C SER A 20 25.25 -2.57 15.64
N THR A 21 24.04 -2.87 15.18
CA THR A 21 23.47 -2.35 13.93
C THR A 21 21.96 -2.30 14.11
N ALA A 22 21.53 -1.21 14.72
CA ALA A 22 20.16 -0.75 14.63
C ALA A 22 20.01 0.05 13.34
N SER A 23 18.81 0.02 12.75
CA SER A 23 18.18 1.22 12.17
C SER A 23 18.66 1.78 10.84
N ALA A 24 18.50 1.05 9.73
CA ALA A 24 17.69 1.47 8.59
C ALA A 24 17.42 0.18 7.77
N PHE A 25 16.33 0.03 7.04
CA PHE A 25 15.87 0.85 5.94
C PHE A 25 14.38 1.08 6.05
N SER A 26 13.99 2.34 6.14
CA SER A 26 12.73 2.79 5.57
C SER A 26 13.06 4.05 4.82
N LEU A 27 13.18 3.95 3.50
CA LEU A 27 13.14 5.02 2.49
C LEU A 27 13.53 4.31 1.18
N MET A 28 12.78 4.34 0.10
CA MET A 28 11.85 5.33 -0.44
C MET A 28 10.98 4.55 -1.45
N LYS A 29 9.76 4.98 -1.72
CA LYS A 29 8.88 4.33 -2.69
C LYS A 29 9.18 4.84 -4.10
N HIS A 30 8.97 3.99 -5.10
CA HIS A 30 8.89 4.39 -6.51
C HIS A 30 7.78 5.45 -6.65
N ASP A 31 8.11 6.69 -6.99
CA ASP A 31 7.08 7.63 -7.43
C ASP A 31 6.87 7.42 -8.94
N THR A 32 5.84 6.65 -9.27
CA THR A 32 5.24 6.50 -10.61
C THR A 32 3.85 7.13 -10.65
N SER A 33 3.53 7.95 -9.64
CA SER A 33 2.23 8.61 -9.54
C SER A 33 2.00 9.47 -10.78
N PRO A 34 0.79 9.45 -11.36
CA PRO A 34 0.45 10.33 -12.46
C PRO A 34 0.69 11.80 -12.10
N LEU A 35 1.29 12.59 -12.99
CA LEU A 35 1.74 13.95 -12.66
C LEU A 35 0.56 14.94 -12.55
N PHE A 36 -0.51 14.74 -13.31
CA PHE A 36 -1.60 15.72 -13.45
C PHE A 36 -2.98 15.21 -13.01
N THR A 37 -3.08 14.11 -12.24
CA THR A 37 -4.40 13.58 -11.78
C THR A 37 -5.12 14.46 -10.76
N LYS A 38 -4.42 15.46 -10.20
CA LYS A 38 -4.97 16.46 -9.28
C LYS A 38 -4.98 17.87 -9.87
N SER A 39 -4.49 18.03 -11.09
CA SER A 39 -4.42 19.33 -11.77
C SER A 39 -5.78 19.66 -12.36
N PHE A 40 -6.31 20.84 -12.07
CA PHE A 40 -7.62 21.26 -12.58
C PHE A 40 -7.54 21.92 -13.97
N GLN A 41 -6.40 22.56 -14.28
CA GLN A 41 -6.21 23.28 -15.54
C GLN A 41 -5.47 22.46 -16.60
N VAL A 42 -4.81 21.36 -16.22
CA VAL A 42 -4.20 20.42 -17.16
C VAL A 42 -5.17 19.28 -17.45
N HIS A 43 -5.72 19.25 -18.66
CA HIS A 43 -6.63 18.20 -19.09
C HIS A 43 -5.88 16.88 -19.31
N SER A 44 -6.25 15.84 -18.57
CA SER A 44 -5.69 14.51 -18.79
C SER A 44 -6.25 13.91 -20.09
N LEU A 45 -5.37 13.72 -21.06
CA LEU A 45 -5.69 13.17 -22.36
C LEU A 45 -5.33 11.67 -22.43
N SER A 46 -6.23 10.90 -23.02
CA SER A 46 -6.16 9.43 -23.14
C SER A 46 -6.81 8.98 -24.45
N THR A 47 -6.69 7.71 -24.79
CA THR A 47 -7.31 7.15 -26.01
C THR A 47 -8.83 7.37 -26.08
N ALA A 48 -9.50 7.59 -24.95
CA ALA A 48 -10.95 7.83 -24.89
C ALA A 48 -11.37 9.25 -25.30
N ASN A 49 -10.50 10.25 -25.19
CA ASN A 49 -10.85 11.67 -25.39
C ASN A 49 -9.92 12.43 -26.35
N TYR A 50 -8.80 11.83 -26.76
CA TYR A 50 -7.83 12.45 -27.66
C TYR A 50 -8.40 12.75 -29.06
N ASP A 51 -9.17 11.81 -29.63
CA ASP A 51 -9.81 12.01 -30.93
C ASP A 51 -10.88 13.11 -30.90
N THR A 52 -11.55 13.27 -29.75
CA THR A 52 -12.49 14.37 -29.54
C THR A 52 -11.75 15.70 -29.49
N MET A 53 -10.61 15.74 -28.79
CA MET A 53 -9.73 16.91 -28.75
C MET A 53 -9.26 17.29 -30.16
N LEU A 54 -8.83 16.34 -30.99
CA LEU A 54 -8.36 16.62 -32.37
C LEU A 54 -9.47 17.12 -33.33
N LYS A 55 -10.74 16.86 -33.01
CA LYS A 55 -11.88 17.30 -33.83
C LYS A 55 -12.41 18.67 -33.43
N ASP A 56 -12.02 19.17 -32.26
CA ASP A 56 -12.41 20.47 -31.75
C ASP A 56 -11.54 21.58 -32.36
N SER A 57 -11.84 21.96 -33.60
CA SER A 57 -11.08 22.98 -34.36
C SER A 57 -11.22 24.41 -33.82
N ASP A 58 -12.14 24.65 -32.88
CA ASP A 58 -12.47 25.99 -32.39
C ASP A 58 -11.52 26.45 -31.26
N THR A 59 -10.73 25.53 -30.69
CA THR A 59 -9.79 25.80 -29.60
C THR A 59 -8.38 25.31 -29.91
N VAL A 60 -7.36 26.10 -29.57
CA VAL A 60 -5.95 25.70 -29.72
C VAL A 60 -5.55 24.83 -28.52
N TRP A 61 -4.90 23.69 -28.79
CA TRP A 61 -4.48 22.77 -27.72
C TRP A 61 -2.97 22.73 -27.57
N LEU A 62 -2.48 23.04 -26.37
CA LEU A 62 -1.08 22.91 -25.99
C LEU A 62 -0.91 21.66 -25.11
N VAL A 63 -0.16 20.66 -25.58
CA VAL A 63 -0.15 19.31 -25.00
C VAL A 63 1.26 18.88 -24.59
N ASP A 64 1.44 18.43 -23.34
CA ASP A 64 2.66 17.78 -22.83
C ASP A 64 2.53 16.26 -22.88
N TYR A 65 3.41 15.63 -23.66
CA TYR A 65 3.57 14.19 -23.77
C TYR A 65 4.70 13.79 -22.82
N TYR A 66 4.34 13.11 -21.74
CA TYR A 66 5.27 12.87 -20.64
C TYR A 66 5.29 11.41 -20.22
N ALA A 67 6.27 11.07 -19.38
CA ALA A 67 6.30 9.82 -18.66
C ALA A 67 6.43 10.08 -17.15
N PRO A 68 5.62 9.47 -16.27
CA PRO A 68 5.68 9.69 -14.83
C PRO A 68 7.03 9.33 -14.20
N TRP A 69 7.80 8.42 -14.80
CA TRP A 69 9.14 8.06 -14.31
C TRP A 69 10.24 9.04 -14.75
N CYS A 70 9.96 9.94 -15.69
CA CYS A 70 10.97 10.80 -16.30
C CYS A 70 11.30 12.00 -15.37
N PRO A 71 12.55 12.15 -14.91
CA PRO A 71 12.91 13.23 -13.97
C PRO A 71 12.72 14.63 -14.55
N HIS A 72 13.04 14.83 -15.83
CA HIS A 72 12.82 16.10 -16.51
C HIS A 72 11.33 16.43 -16.65
N CYS A 73 10.48 15.41 -16.82
CA CYS A 73 9.03 15.54 -16.88
C CYS A 73 8.47 15.91 -15.50
N ARG A 74 9.00 15.32 -14.42
CA ARG A 74 8.66 15.70 -13.04
C ARG A 74 9.10 17.12 -12.70
N HIS A 75 10.28 17.53 -13.15
CA HIS A 75 10.75 18.90 -12.97
C HIS A 75 9.97 19.90 -13.82
N PHE A 76 9.53 19.47 -15.01
CA PHE A 76 8.73 20.27 -15.92
C PHE A 76 7.25 20.35 -15.51
N ALA A 77 6.72 19.36 -14.79
CA ALA A 77 5.30 19.34 -14.41
C ALA A 77 4.84 20.61 -13.65
N PRO A 78 5.57 21.13 -12.65
CA PRO A 78 5.23 22.42 -12.04
C PRO A 78 5.27 23.60 -13.03
N GLU A 79 6.19 23.61 -13.99
CA GLU A 79 6.21 24.63 -15.06
C GLU A 79 5.01 24.48 -16.00
N TRP A 80 4.60 23.24 -16.29
CA TRP A 80 3.45 22.93 -17.15
C TRP A 80 2.13 23.35 -16.51
N GLU A 81 1.97 23.15 -15.20
CA GLU A 81 0.80 23.66 -14.46
C GLU A 81 0.77 25.20 -14.48
N ARG A 82 1.92 25.88 -14.45
CA ARG A 82 1.97 27.34 -14.62
C ARG A 82 1.54 27.77 -16.02
N VAL A 83 1.91 27.02 -17.06
CA VAL A 83 1.43 27.25 -18.43
C VAL A 83 -0.09 27.09 -18.49
N ALA A 84 -0.64 26.04 -17.87
CA ALA A 84 -2.08 25.82 -17.79
C ALA A 84 -2.82 26.95 -17.05
N ASN A 85 -2.29 27.41 -15.91
CA ASN A 85 -2.85 28.53 -15.15
C ASN A 85 -2.82 29.85 -15.93
N PHE A 86 -1.77 30.08 -16.72
CA PHE A 86 -1.67 31.27 -17.57
C PHE A 86 -2.76 31.29 -18.65
N TYR A 87 -2.98 30.16 -19.32
CA TYR A 87 -3.99 30.04 -20.38
C TYR A 87 -5.42 29.86 -19.86
N ALA A 88 -5.63 29.51 -18.59
CA ALA A 88 -6.96 29.41 -18.00
C ALA A 88 -7.79 30.70 -18.04
N LYS A 89 -7.15 31.85 -18.30
CA LYS A 89 -7.80 33.16 -18.47
C LYS A 89 -8.48 33.34 -19.83
N THR A 90 -8.32 32.40 -20.75
CA THR A 90 -8.91 32.44 -22.10
C THR A 90 -9.58 31.12 -22.45
N ASP A 91 -10.65 31.19 -23.24
CA ASP A 91 -11.31 30.02 -23.82
C ASP A 91 -10.65 29.56 -25.14
N LYS A 92 -9.70 30.35 -25.66
CA LYS A 92 -9.03 30.09 -26.94
C LYS A 92 -7.93 29.05 -26.89
N VAL A 93 -7.33 28.83 -25.71
CA VAL A 93 -6.22 27.91 -25.54
C VAL A 93 -6.51 26.97 -24.37
N GLN A 94 -6.49 25.66 -24.65
CA GLN A 94 -6.59 24.62 -23.63
C GLN A 94 -5.24 23.92 -23.45
N VAL A 95 -4.94 23.51 -22.22
CA VAL A 95 -3.67 22.85 -21.88
C VAL A 95 -3.94 21.41 -21.47
N GLY A 96 -3.34 20.46 -22.19
CA GLY A 96 -3.50 19.03 -21.97
C GLY A 96 -2.19 18.34 -21.60
N ALA A 97 -2.29 17.11 -21.11
CA ALA A 97 -1.15 16.24 -20.94
C ALA A 97 -1.49 14.77 -21.22
N VAL A 98 -0.59 14.06 -21.90
CA VAL A 98 -0.70 12.63 -22.24
C VAL A 98 0.37 11.86 -21.49
N ASP A 99 -0.05 10.93 -20.63
CA ASP A 99 0.85 9.93 -20.04
C ASP A 99 1.17 8.86 -21.09
N CYS A 100 2.36 8.96 -21.70
CA CYS A 100 2.81 8.06 -22.76
C CYS A 100 3.16 6.66 -22.27
N THR A 101 3.25 6.44 -20.95
CA THR A 101 3.41 5.08 -20.40
C THR A 101 2.11 4.30 -20.42
N LYS A 102 0.96 5.00 -20.48
CA LYS A 102 -0.37 4.39 -20.58
C LYS A 102 -0.97 4.52 -21.98
N ASN A 103 -0.63 5.57 -22.71
CA ASN A 103 -1.21 5.91 -24.01
C ASN A 103 -0.12 5.94 -25.11
N SER A 104 0.66 4.87 -25.22
CA SER A 104 1.79 4.79 -26.16
C SER A 104 1.39 4.99 -27.62
N GLU A 105 0.19 4.54 -28.00
CA GLU A 105 -0.37 4.72 -29.35
C GLU A 105 -0.52 6.21 -29.73
N ILE A 106 -1.05 7.03 -28.83
CA ILE A 106 -1.15 8.48 -29.04
C ILE A 106 0.24 9.08 -29.27
N CYS A 107 1.17 8.78 -28.37
CA CYS A 107 2.51 9.36 -28.42
C CYS A 107 3.31 8.91 -29.65
N ASN A 108 3.07 7.69 -30.14
CA ASN A 108 3.69 7.22 -31.37
C ASN A 108 3.07 7.84 -32.62
N ASN A 109 1.74 7.96 -32.68
CA ASN A 109 1.05 8.65 -33.79
C ASN A 109 1.44 10.13 -33.86
N GLU A 110 1.68 10.73 -32.71
CA GLU A 110 2.20 12.09 -32.58
C GLU A 110 3.72 12.18 -32.79
N ASN A 111 4.41 11.08 -33.11
CA ASN A 111 5.86 11.06 -33.36
C ASN A 111 6.66 11.67 -32.19
N ILE A 112 6.33 11.28 -30.95
CA ILE A 112 7.02 11.72 -29.73
C ILE A 112 8.23 10.81 -29.47
N TYR A 113 9.44 11.31 -29.74
CA TYR A 113 10.70 10.56 -29.60
C TYR A 113 11.46 10.81 -28.29
N GLY A 114 10.87 11.57 -27.37
CA GLY A 114 11.47 11.92 -26.09
C GLY A 114 10.51 12.69 -25.19
N TYR A 115 10.75 12.60 -23.88
CA TYR A 115 9.92 13.20 -22.85
C TYR A 115 10.71 14.24 -22.01
N PRO A 116 10.04 15.32 -21.53
CA PRO A 116 8.70 15.73 -21.95
C PRO A 116 8.70 16.07 -23.45
N GLY A 117 7.55 16.08 -24.10
CA GLY A 117 7.37 16.46 -25.51
C GLY A 117 6.25 17.48 -25.57
N VAL A 118 6.45 18.66 -26.16
CA VAL A 118 5.42 19.71 -26.15
C VAL A 118 4.97 20.00 -27.57
N LYS A 119 3.66 19.88 -27.83
CA LYS A 119 3.08 20.23 -29.14
C LYS A 119 1.91 21.19 -29.02
N LEU A 120 1.74 21.99 -30.06
CA LEU A 120 0.61 22.88 -30.27
C LEU A 120 -0.25 22.33 -31.43
N HIS A 121 -1.53 22.13 -31.18
CA HIS A 121 -2.52 21.59 -32.13
C HIS A 121 -3.46 22.71 -32.60
N HIS A 122 -4.06 22.52 -33.79
CA HIS A 122 -4.98 23.48 -34.43
C HIS A 122 -4.35 24.85 -34.75
N VAL A 123 -3.07 24.86 -35.17
CA VAL A 123 -2.38 26.08 -35.61
C VAL A 123 -1.69 25.84 -36.97
N PRO A 124 -2.34 26.20 -38.10
CA PRO A 124 -3.63 26.90 -38.22
C PRO A 124 -4.85 26.01 -37.91
N ALA A 125 -6.01 26.62 -37.62
CA ALA A 125 -7.21 25.96 -37.09
C ALA A 125 -7.78 24.83 -37.98
N ASP A 126 -7.40 24.81 -39.26
CA ASP A 126 -7.77 23.82 -40.28
C ASP A 126 -6.64 22.83 -40.64
N ALA A 127 -5.46 22.92 -40.00
CA ALA A 127 -4.37 22.01 -40.27
C ALA A 127 -4.50 20.70 -39.48
N GLU A 128 -4.52 19.59 -40.21
CA GLU A 128 -4.39 18.22 -39.65
C GLU A 128 -3.08 17.98 -38.86
N LYS A 129 -2.14 18.94 -38.83
CA LYS A 129 -0.77 18.74 -38.31
C LYS A 129 -0.46 19.64 -37.12
N SER A 130 0.00 19.01 -36.04
CA SER A 130 0.51 19.66 -34.83
C SER A 130 1.94 20.20 -34.99
N ALA A 131 2.24 21.33 -34.35
CA ALA A 131 3.56 21.93 -34.31
C ALA A 131 4.33 21.50 -33.06
N MET A 132 5.49 20.87 -33.21
CA MET A 132 6.37 20.49 -32.10
C MET A 132 7.22 21.68 -31.64
N MET A 133 7.33 21.86 -30.33
CA MET A 133 8.22 22.87 -29.74
C MET A 133 9.70 22.55 -30.05
N PRO A 134 10.50 23.53 -30.51
CA PRO A 134 11.94 23.35 -30.70
C PRO A 134 12.67 22.98 -29.41
N ARG A 135 13.79 22.25 -29.55
CA ARG A 135 14.65 21.84 -28.42
C ARG A 135 15.21 23.06 -27.67
N GLY A 136 15.16 23.03 -26.33
CA GLY A 136 15.64 24.11 -25.46
C GLY A 136 15.11 24.02 -24.03
N ALA A 137 15.47 25.01 -23.19
CA ALA A 137 14.98 25.08 -21.81
C ALA A 137 13.44 25.14 -21.79
N ARG A 138 12.82 24.23 -21.02
CA ARG A 138 11.37 24.06 -20.93
C ARG A 138 10.87 24.64 -19.62
N ASN A 139 10.84 25.96 -19.54
CA ASN A 139 10.17 26.67 -18.45
C ASN A 139 8.90 27.33 -18.97
N SER A 140 8.00 27.67 -18.05
CA SER A 140 6.71 28.31 -18.38
C SER A 140 6.84 29.48 -19.35
N LYS A 141 7.84 30.37 -19.15
CA LYS A 141 8.10 31.50 -20.06
C LYS A 141 8.43 31.07 -21.48
N SER A 142 9.37 30.16 -21.64
CA SER A 142 9.81 29.69 -22.96
C SER A 142 8.71 28.99 -23.75
N VAL A 143 7.83 28.25 -23.06
CA VAL A 143 6.69 27.54 -23.66
C VAL A 143 5.64 28.54 -24.12
N ILE A 144 5.28 29.51 -23.26
CA ILE A 144 4.28 30.53 -23.58
C ILE A 144 4.78 31.43 -24.71
N ASP A 145 6.02 31.94 -24.64
CA ASP A 145 6.61 32.77 -25.69
C ASP A 145 6.64 32.05 -27.05
N TRP A 146 6.89 30.74 -27.05
CA TRP A 146 6.85 29.93 -28.26
C TRP A 146 5.42 29.75 -28.79
N ALA A 147 4.48 29.37 -27.93
CA ALA A 147 3.09 29.15 -28.32
C ALA A 147 2.42 30.44 -28.83
N GLU A 148 2.58 31.57 -28.14
CA GLU A 148 2.04 32.87 -28.53
C GLU A 148 2.57 33.33 -29.88
N ARG A 149 3.89 33.25 -30.11
CA ARG A 149 4.47 33.58 -31.42
C ARG A 149 3.91 32.71 -32.53
N ARG A 150 3.74 31.40 -32.27
CA ARG A 150 3.27 30.45 -33.28
C ARG A 150 1.79 30.67 -33.63
N MET A 151 0.98 31.06 -32.65
CA MET A 151 -0.41 31.50 -32.84
C MET A 151 -0.48 32.81 -33.62
N GLU A 152 0.35 33.80 -33.27
CA GLU A 152 0.40 35.12 -33.93
C GLU A 152 0.80 35.02 -35.41
N GLU A 153 1.78 34.18 -35.74
CA GLU A 153 2.19 33.87 -37.13
C GLU A 153 1.02 33.38 -38.00
N HIS A 154 -0.02 32.82 -37.39
CA HIS A 154 -1.21 32.27 -38.06
C HIS A 154 -2.46 33.12 -37.82
N GLY A 155 -2.30 34.35 -37.30
CA GLY A 155 -3.38 35.29 -37.05
C GLY A 155 -4.29 34.94 -35.88
N ILE A 156 -3.89 34.00 -35.02
CA ILE A 156 -4.64 33.58 -33.82
C ILE A 156 -4.17 34.45 -32.64
N LYS A 157 -5.13 35.07 -31.95
CA LYS A 157 -4.87 35.82 -30.71
C LYS A 157 -5.50 35.09 -29.53
N SER A 158 -4.68 34.68 -28.57
CA SER A 158 -5.12 34.02 -27.34
C SER A 158 -5.85 34.98 -26.39
N GLY A 159 -5.58 36.29 -26.46
CA GLY A 159 -6.22 37.31 -25.61
C GLY A 159 -5.57 37.51 -24.24
N VAL A 160 -4.43 36.86 -23.98
CA VAL A 160 -3.68 36.97 -22.72
C VAL A 160 -2.55 38.00 -22.81
N ASN A 161 -2.20 38.66 -21.69
CA ASN A 161 -1.11 39.64 -21.64
C ASN A 161 0.22 38.99 -21.20
N LEU A 162 1.27 39.10 -22.02
CA LEU A 162 2.62 38.60 -21.72
C LEU A 162 3.32 39.32 -20.53
N GLU A 163 2.90 40.54 -20.18
CA GLU A 163 3.41 41.25 -19.01
C GLU A 163 2.95 40.62 -17.68
N ASP A 164 1.77 39.98 -17.66
CA ASP A 164 1.26 39.25 -16.49
C ASP A 164 2.17 38.07 -16.11
N LEU A 165 2.73 37.39 -17.11
CA LEU A 165 3.64 36.27 -16.93
C LEU A 165 4.94 36.70 -16.25
N THR A 166 5.46 37.87 -16.61
CA THR A 166 6.70 38.41 -16.03
C THR A 166 6.51 38.83 -14.57
N THR A 167 5.30 39.29 -14.22
CA THR A 167 4.90 39.62 -12.85
C THR A 167 4.70 38.35 -12.02
N HIS A 168 4.03 37.33 -12.57
CA HIS A 168 3.88 36.02 -11.94
C HIS A 168 5.23 35.37 -11.65
N LEU A 169 6.17 35.36 -12.61
CA LEU A 169 7.48 34.72 -12.45
C LEU A 169 8.42 35.41 -11.44
N LYS A 170 8.19 36.70 -11.13
CA LYS A 170 8.98 37.44 -10.12
C LYS A 170 8.61 37.07 -8.69
N ASN A 171 7.35 36.71 -8.43
CA ASN A 171 6.88 36.33 -7.10
C ASN A 171 7.31 34.92 -6.69
N PHE A 172 7.69 34.06 -7.64
CA PHE A 172 8.08 32.67 -7.41
C PHE A 172 9.60 32.41 -7.30
N ARG A 173 10.47 33.42 -7.48
CA ARG A 173 11.94 33.24 -7.40
C ARG A 173 12.50 33.10 -5.98
N ASN A 174 11.67 33.13 -4.94
CA ASN A 174 12.10 33.06 -3.54
C ASN A 174 12.09 31.65 -2.92
N ASP A 175 11.59 30.62 -3.60
CA ASP A 175 11.65 29.25 -3.08
C ASP A 175 12.90 28.54 -3.59
N GLY A 176 13.99 28.78 -2.87
CA GLY A 176 15.21 28.01 -2.99
C GLY A 176 14.94 26.54 -2.74
N VAL A 177 15.18 25.72 -3.75
CA VAL A 177 15.13 24.25 -3.69
C VAL A 177 16.05 23.76 -2.56
N ALA A 178 15.45 23.37 -1.44
CA ALA A 178 16.13 22.58 -0.43
C ALA A 178 16.35 21.17 -0.99
N VAL A 179 17.61 20.87 -1.34
CA VAL A 179 18.05 19.51 -1.65
C VAL A 179 18.19 18.80 -0.30
N ASP A 180 17.22 17.94 -0.01
CA ASP A 180 17.24 17.07 1.17
C ASP A 180 18.36 16.03 1.02
N SER A 181 19.50 16.29 1.68
CA SER A 181 20.57 15.32 1.87
C SER A 181 20.21 14.46 3.07
N GLY A 182 19.41 13.42 2.84
CA GLY A 182 19.09 12.41 3.84
C GLY A 182 20.31 11.52 4.11
N ASP A 183 20.63 11.35 5.39
CA ASP A 183 21.66 10.46 5.90
C ASP A 183 21.48 9.04 5.34
N GLU A 184 22.39 8.61 4.46
CA GLU A 184 22.47 7.24 3.97
C GLU A 184 23.04 6.33 5.06
N GLU A 185 22.23 5.39 5.52
CA GLU A 185 22.75 4.27 6.28
C GLU A 185 23.68 3.43 5.40
N LEU A 186 24.85 3.06 5.93
CA LEU A 186 25.87 2.26 5.25
C LEU A 186 25.33 0.86 4.88
N VAL A 187 24.71 0.78 3.72
CA VAL A 187 24.34 -0.46 3.06
C VAL A 187 25.62 -1.21 2.73
N ASN A 188 25.76 -2.46 3.18
CA ASN A 188 26.86 -3.30 2.68
C ASN A 188 26.59 -3.64 1.20
N ASP A 189 27.16 -2.82 0.32
CA ASP A 189 27.06 -2.93 -1.13
C ASP A 189 27.53 -4.25 -1.71
N GLN A 190 28.34 -5.01 -0.97
CA GLN A 190 28.89 -6.30 -1.39
C GLN A 190 28.08 -7.48 -0.84
N SER A 191 27.02 -7.22 -0.05
CA SER A 191 26.19 -8.29 0.51
C SER A 191 25.49 -9.10 -0.58
N LEU A 192 25.29 -10.40 -0.30
CA LEU A 192 24.66 -11.32 -1.25
C LEU A 192 23.20 -10.93 -1.53
N GLU A 193 22.51 -10.37 -0.54
CA GLU A 193 21.18 -9.76 -0.68
C GLU A 193 21.20 -8.60 -1.69
N MET A 194 22.16 -7.67 -1.57
CA MET A 194 22.29 -6.54 -2.50
C MET A 194 22.61 -6.98 -3.93
N LYS A 195 23.42 -8.04 -4.10
CA LYS A 195 23.64 -8.65 -5.41
C LYS A 195 22.35 -9.21 -6.00
N TYR A 196 21.55 -9.92 -5.20
CA TYR A 196 20.26 -10.45 -5.65
C TYR A 196 19.30 -9.34 -6.08
N LYS A 197 19.18 -8.26 -5.29
CA LYS A 197 18.36 -7.09 -5.64
C LYS A 197 18.81 -6.41 -6.93
N ARG A 198 20.13 -6.24 -7.13
CA ARG A 198 20.69 -5.69 -8.38
C ARG A 198 20.40 -6.59 -9.59
N LEU A 199 20.50 -7.91 -9.44
CA LEU A 199 20.15 -8.86 -10.51
C LEU A 199 18.68 -8.75 -10.91
N HIS A 200 17.80 -8.63 -9.90
CA HIS A 200 16.38 -8.44 -10.10
C HIS A 200 16.07 -7.14 -10.85
N ASP A 201 16.61 -6.01 -10.38
CA ASP A 201 16.44 -4.70 -11.00
C ASP A 201 17.01 -4.64 -12.43
N ALA A 202 18.13 -5.30 -12.69
CA ALA A 202 18.70 -5.43 -14.04
C ALA A 202 17.75 -6.20 -14.97
N GLY A 203 17.08 -7.24 -14.48
CA GLY A 203 16.10 -8.02 -15.25
C GLY A 203 14.87 -7.21 -15.63
N ILE A 204 14.29 -6.48 -14.68
CA ILE A 204 13.16 -5.57 -14.93
C ILE A 204 13.55 -4.48 -15.94
N ALA A 205 14.74 -3.89 -15.78
CA ALA A 205 15.23 -2.87 -16.70
C ALA A 205 15.42 -3.42 -18.12
N ALA A 206 15.97 -4.62 -18.27
CA ALA A 206 16.16 -5.29 -19.56
C ALA A 206 14.81 -5.50 -20.26
N VAL A 207 13.82 -6.07 -19.58
CA VAL A 207 12.47 -6.29 -20.15
C VAL A 207 11.81 -4.97 -20.55
N SER A 208 11.96 -3.93 -19.72
CA SER A 208 11.44 -2.59 -20.01
C SER A 208 12.03 -2.00 -21.30
N THR A 209 13.29 -2.29 -21.63
CA THR A 209 13.91 -1.83 -22.88
C THR A 209 13.20 -2.40 -24.12
N PHE A 210 12.73 -3.64 -24.06
CA PHE A 210 12.08 -4.32 -25.18
C PHE A 210 10.58 -4.02 -25.27
N GLN A 211 9.90 -3.87 -24.13
CA GLN A 211 8.45 -3.63 -24.08
C GLN A 211 8.10 -2.16 -24.37
N ASN A 212 8.85 -1.22 -23.79
CA ASN A 212 8.53 0.21 -23.84
C ASN A 212 9.54 1.01 -24.66
N GLY A 213 10.81 0.60 -24.70
CA GLY A 213 11.89 1.37 -25.33
C GLY A 213 11.90 1.30 -26.87
N PHE A 214 11.78 0.09 -27.45
CA PHE A 214 11.98 -0.10 -28.89
C PHE A 214 10.98 0.65 -29.78
N PHE A 215 9.73 0.74 -29.33
CA PHE A 215 8.64 1.40 -30.06
C PHE A 215 8.46 2.87 -29.70
N MET A 216 9.40 3.47 -28.95
CA MET A 216 9.27 4.87 -28.56
C MET A 216 9.38 5.79 -29.78
N GLY A 217 8.28 6.48 -30.09
CA GLY A 217 8.13 7.41 -31.21
C GLY A 217 7.93 6.74 -32.57
N ALA A 218 7.77 5.41 -32.62
CA ALA A 218 7.56 4.69 -33.87
C ALA A 218 6.63 3.50 -33.69
N ASN A 219 5.65 3.36 -34.58
CA ASN A 219 4.70 2.23 -34.57
C ASN A 219 5.29 0.94 -35.15
N VAL A 220 6.43 1.03 -35.82
CA VAL A 220 7.15 -0.07 -36.47
C VAL A 220 8.63 -0.02 -36.08
N LEU A 221 9.17 -1.18 -35.73
CA LEU A 221 10.59 -1.42 -35.53
C LEU A 221 11.18 -2.08 -36.78
N GLU A 222 11.86 -1.27 -37.59
CA GLU A 222 12.50 -1.67 -38.86
C GLU A 222 13.79 -0.87 -39.11
N GLY A 223 14.54 -1.23 -40.14
CA GLY A 223 15.76 -0.53 -40.58
C GLY A 223 16.81 -0.37 -39.48
N GLU A 224 17.44 0.81 -39.39
CA GLU A 224 18.49 1.10 -38.40
C GLU A 224 18.00 0.86 -36.96
N ARG A 225 16.73 1.16 -36.65
CA ARG A 225 16.19 0.91 -35.30
C ARG A 225 16.11 -0.58 -35.01
N TYR A 226 15.65 -1.40 -35.96
CA TYR A 226 15.67 -2.86 -35.79
C TYR A 226 17.09 -3.38 -35.56
N ASP A 227 18.07 -2.92 -36.36
CA ASP A 227 19.46 -3.35 -36.23
C ASP A 227 20.04 -3.01 -34.84
N VAL A 228 19.72 -1.81 -34.32
CA VAL A 228 20.14 -1.37 -32.98
C VAL A 228 19.43 -2.17 -31.89
N ALA A 229 18.12 -2.44 -32.04
CA ALA A 229 17.36 -3.23 -31.09
C ALA A 229 17.88 -4.67 -31.02
N LEU A 230 18.12 -5.30 -32.17
CA LEU A 230 18.69 -6.65 -32.25
C LEU A 230 20.08 -6.69 -31.61
N ARG A 231 20.94 -5.72 -31.95
CA ARG A 231 22.28 -5.60 -31.35
C ARG A 231 22.22 -5.40 -29.83
N TRP A 232 21.22 -4.70 -29.31
CA TRP A 232 21.00 -4.53 -27.87
C TRP A 232 20.63 -5.86 -27.20
N VAL A 233 19.66 -6.60 -27.75
CA VAL A 233 19.27 -7.91 -27.19
C VAL A 233 20.40 -8.93 -27.31
N GLU A 234 21.17 -8.93 -28.40
CA GLU A 234 22.35 -9.77 -28.55
C GLU A 234 23.43 -9.45 -27.51
N ALA A 235 23.64 -8.18 -27.19
CA ALA A 235 24.56 -7.78 -26.13
C ALA A 235 24.09 -8.33 -24.77
N LEU A 236 22.80 -8.24 -24.45
CA LEU A 236 22.23 -8.81 -23.23
C LEU A 236 22.33 -10.34 -23.22
N ALA A 237 21.98 -11.03 -24.29
CA ALA A 237 22.14 -12.49 -24.41
C ALA A 237 23.61 -12.93 -24.23
N ALA A 238 24.57 -12.08 -24.58
CA ALA A 238 25.99 -12.38 -24.43
C ALA A 238 26.56 -12.07 -23.04
N SER A 239 25.98 -11.12 -22.30
CA SER A 239 26.62 -10.52 -21.11
C SER A 239 25.75 -10.41 -19.87
N PHE A 240 24.45 -10.71 -19.96
CA PHE A 240 23.57 -10.68 -18.79
C PHE A 240 24.03 -11.72 -17.74
N PRO A 241 23.92 -11.42 -16.43
CA PRO A 241 24.34 -12.36 -15.39
C PRO A 241 23.56 -13.68 -15.42
N MET A 242 24.21 -14.77 -15.01
CA MET A 242 23.73 -16.16 -15.04
C MET A 242 23.58 -16.77 -16.45
N GLU A 243 24.04 -18.00 -16.62
CA GLU A 243 23.95 -18.72 -17.91
C GLU A 243 22.50 -18.93 -18.38
N LYS A 244 21.60 -19.32 -17.46
CA LYS A 244 20.18 -19.56 -17.76
C LYS A 244 19.46 -18.32 -18.32
N ASN A 245 19.79 -17.14 -17.79
CA ASN A 245 19.23 -15.87 -18.27
C ASN A 245 19.72 -15.55 -19.69
N ARG A 246 21.01 -15.73 -19.94
CA ARG A 246 21.61 -15.55 -21.28
C ARG A 246 21.00 -16.49 -22.31
N GLN A 247 20.85 -17.77 -21.98
CA GLN A 247 20.18 -18.75 -22.85
C GLN A 247 18.73 -18.34 -23.14
N THR A 248 18.01 -17.81 -22.14
CA THR A 248 16.65 -17.32 -22.33
C THR A 248 16.60 -16.09 -23.24
N LEU A 249 17.49 -15.12 -23.07
CA LEU A 249 17.61 -13.96 -23.96
C LEU A 249 18.04 -14.35 -25.38
N GLN A 250 18.84 -15.41 -25.54
CA GLN A 250 19.21 -15.94 -26.85
C GLN A 250 17.99 -16.44 -27.64
N LEU A 251 16.99 -17.01 -26.97
CA LEU A 251 15.71 -17.38 -27.61
C LEU A 251 14.95 -16.14 -28.14
N LEU A 252 15.08 -14.99 -27.46
CA LEU A 252 14.52 -13.73 -27.96
C LEU A 252 15.25 -13.27 -29.22
N VAL A 253 16.59 -13.33 -29.22
CA VAL A 253 17.41 -12.99 -30.40
C VAL A 253 17.01 -13.83 -31.61
N GLU A 254 16.86 -15.14 -31.43
CA GLU A 254 16.43 -16.06 -32.50
C GLU A 254 15.02 -15.71 -33.00
N SER A 255 14.11 -15.40 -32.10
CA SER A 255 12.74 -14.98 -32.45
C SER A 255 12.73 -13.65 -33.21
N MET A 256 13.54 -12.67 -32.78
CA MET A 256 13.65 -11.37 -33.45
C MET A 256 14.23 -11.48 -34.85
N LYS A 257 15.11 -12.45 -35.12
CA LYS A 257 15.71 -12.67 -36.45
C LYS A 257 14.75 -13.25 -37.48
N THR A 258 13.54 -13.67 -37.06
CA THR A 258 12.52 -14.20 -37.98
C THR A 258 11.89 -13.13 -38.88
N SER A 259 11.98 -11.86 -38.49
CA SER A 259 11.55 -10.72 -39.29
C SER A 259 12.45 -9.52 -39.01
N ASN A 260 12.72 -8.69 -40.02
CA ASN A 260 13.40 -7.40 -39.88
C ASN A 260 12.42 -6.21 -39.80
N HIS A 261 11.12 -6.50 -39.72
CA HIS A 261 10.05 -5.54 -39.61
C HIS A 261 9.04 -6.03 -38.56
N TRP A 262 8.85 -5.25 -37.50
CA TRP A 262 7.93 -5.57 -36.42
C TRP A 262 7.00 -4.39 -36.15
N ASN A 263 5.70 -4.55 -36.38
CA ASN A 263 4.72 -3.62 -35.82
C ASN A 263 4.46 -3.96 -34.34
N HIS A 264 3.83 -3.03 -33.61
CA HIS A 264 3.59 -3.19 -32.18
C HIS A 264 2.75 -4.44 -31.82
N ALA A 265 1.78 -4.83 -32.66
CA ALA A 265 0.92 -5.97 -32.41
C ALA A 265 1.70 -7.31 -32.53
N ASP A 266 2.45 -7.47 -33.62
CA ASP A 266 3.28 -8.66 -33.86
C ASP A 266 4.40 -8.76 -32.83
N TRP A 267 4.99 -7.62 -32.44
CA TRP A 267 5.97 -7.56 -31.36
C TRP A 267 5.38 -8.00 -30.02
N LYS A 268 4.18 -7.54 -29.68
CA LYS A 268 3.47 -7.97 -28.46
C LYS A 268 3.24 -9.49 -28.44
N VAL A 269 2.88 -10.07 -29.58
CA VAL A 269 2.72 -11.53 -29.72
C VAL A 269 4.07 -12.24 -29.52
N LEU A 270 5.14 -11.77 -30.15
CA LEU A 270 6.49 -12.32 -29.97
C LEU A 270 6.93 -12.23 -28.50
N MET A 271 6.72 -11.09 -27.84
CA MET A 271 7.08 -10.88 -26.44
C MET A 271 6.29 -11.79 -25.50
N ASN A 272 4.98 -11.99 -25.74
CA ASN A 272 4.17 -12.91 -24.94
C ASN A 272 4.67 -14.36 -25.07
N LYS A 273 4.97 -14.81 -26.29
CA LYS A 273 5.54 -16.14 -26.53
C LYS A 273 6.90 -16.31 -25.86
N TRP A 274 7.79 -15.33 -26.02
CA TRP A 274 9.10 -15.36 -25.38
C TRP A 274 9.00 -15.36 -23.85
N LYS A 275 8.13 -14.54 -23.25
CA LYS A 275 7.88 -14.53 -21.80
C LYS A 275 7.36 -15.88 -21.28
N GLN A 276 6.46 -16.53 -22.01
CA GLN A 276 6.02 -17.88 -21.67
C GLN A 276 7.17 -18.89 -21.71
N LEU A 277 8.07 -18.79 -22.70
CA LEU A 277 9.26 -19.63 -22.79
C LEU A 277 10.29 -19.33 -21.71
N ALA A 278 10.38 -18.07 -21.26
CA ALA A 278 11.27 -17.59 -20.20
C ALA A 278 10.78 -17.96 -18.79
N SER A 279 9.48 -18.24 -18.63
CA SER A 279 8.86 -18.70 -17.38
C SER A 279 9.62 -19.91 -16.85
N ASP A 280 10.05 -19.84 -15.59
CA ASP A 280 10.79 -20.90 -14.88
C ASP A 280 12.15 -21.30 -15.49
N LYS A 281 12.62 -20.63 -16.56
CA LYS A 281 13.93 -20.86 -17.21
C LYS A 281 14.98 -19.81 -16.87
N THR A 282 14.63 -18.85 -16.03
CA THR A 282 15.48 -17.74 -15.61
C THR A 282 15.93 -17.91 -14.16
N PHE A 283 16.96 -17.17 -13.77
CA PHE A 283 17.37 -17.04 -12.38
C PHE A 283 17.48 -15.56 -11.99
N PRO A 284 16.78 -15.10 -10.93
CA PRO A 284 15.75 -15.82 -10.19
C PRO A 284 14.62 -16.31 -11.11
N SER A 285 13.86 -17.30 -10.64
CA SER A 285 12.72 -17.81 -11.42
C SER A 285 11.81 -16.66 -11.80
N ASN A 286 11.44 -16.59 -13.07
CA ASN A 286 10.54 -15.57 -13.63
C ASN A 286 11.11 -14.14 -13.71
N LEU A 287 12.45 -13.98 -13.65
CA LEU A 287 13.15 -12.68 -13.75
C LEU A 287 12.72 -11.82 -14.94
N PHE A 288 12.40 -12.42 -16.09
CA PHE A 288 11.98 -11.68 -17.28
C PHE A 288 10.44 -11.67 -17.52
N VAL A 289 9.67 -12.29 -16.63
CA VAL A 289 8.23 -12.53 -16.81
C VAL A 289 7.40 -11.58 -15.96
N SER A 290 7.76 -11.40 -14.69
CA SER A 290 7.08 -10.50 -13.75
C SER A 290 7.90 -9.24 -13.52
N SER A 291 7.30 -8.08 -13.75
CA SER A 291 7.82 -6.78 -13.30
C SER A 291 7.22 -6.36 -11.95
N GLU A 292 6.48 -7.26 -11.28
CA GLU A 292 5.55 -6.92 -10.18
C GLU A 292 6.00 -7.47 -8.82
N ASP A 293 7.09 -8.25 -8.75
CA ASP A 293 7.68 -8.66 -7.47
C ASP A 293 8.59 -7.54 -6.93
N GLU A 294 7.97 -6.52 -6.32
CA GLU A 294 8.69 -5.37 -5.76
C GLU A 294 9.45 -5.68 -4.46
N SER A 295 9.34 -6.91 -3.92
CA SER A 295 9.94 -7.28 -2.64
C SER A 295 11.48 -7.30 -2.66
N TRP A 296 12.06 -7.52 -3.85
CA TRP A 296 13.51 -7.52 -4.09
C TRP A 296 14.01 -6.31 -4.88
N ALA A 297 13.17 -5.30 -5.13
CA ALA A 297 13.59 -4.11 -5.88
C ALA A 297 14.43 -3.17 -5.01
N PHE A 298 15.68 -2.90 -5.38
CA PHE A 298 16.51 -1.87 -4.75
C PHE A 298 16.31 -0.51 -5.44
N CYS A 299 16.18 -0.54 -6.76
CA CYS A 299 16.09 0.64 -7.60
C CYS A 299 14.67 1.18 -7.74
N LYS A 300 14.44 2.37 -7.20
CA LYS A 300 13.11 3.04 -7.17
C LYS A 300 12.71 3.75 -8.46
N THR A 301 13.56 3.69 -9.48
CA THR A 301 13.33 4.35 -10.77
C THR A 301 13.85 3.47 -11.89
N TYR A 302 13.21 3.56 -13.05
CA TYR A 302 13.69 2.90 -14.26
C TYR A 302 15.14 3.29 -14.58
N THR A 303 15.53 4.55 -14.36
CA THR A 303 16.90 5.03 -14.57
C THR A 303 17.90 4.38 -13.61
N CYS A 304 17.52 4.14 -12.35
CA CYS A 304 18.37 3.36 -11.42
C CYS A 304 18.54 1.93 -11.93
N GLY A 305 17.44 1.26 -12.30
CA GLY A 305 17.49 -0.11 -12.84
C GLY A 305 18.32 -0.21 -14.13
N LEU A 306 18.26 0.80 -15.01
CA LEU A 306 19.05 0.87 -16.23
C LEU A 306 20.54 1.06 -15.96
N TRP A 307 20.92 1.90 -14.99
CA TRP A 307 22.31 2.00 -14.54
C TRP A 307 22.79 0.70 -13.91
N THR A 308 21.97 0.06 -13.08
CA THR A 308 22.24 -1.26 -12.51
C THR A 308 22.46 -2.30 -13.61
N LEU A 309 21.62 -2.31 -14.65
CA LEU A 309 21.79 -3.16 -15.82
C LEU A 309 23.13 -2.90 -16.53
N PHE A 310 23.48 -1.64 -16.80
CA PHE A 310 24.75 -1.29 -17.44
C PHE A 310 25.96 -1.75 -16.63
N HIS A 311 25.94 -1.56 -15.31
CA HIS A 311 27.00 -2.07 -14.43
C HIS A 311 27.06 -3.61 -14.46
N SER A 312 25.93 -4.30 -14.29
CA SER A 312 25.87 -5.77 -14.31
C SER A 312 26.43 -6.39 -15.59
N ILE A 313 26.04 -5.89 -16.76
CA ILE A 313 26.49 -6.44 -18.05
C ILE A 313 27.93 -6.08 -18.42
N THR A 314 28.52 -5.08 -17.76
CA THR A 314 29.91 -4.66 -18.01
C THR A 314 30.92 -5.27 -17.05
N VAL A 315 30.47 -5.89 -15.95
CA VAL A 315 31.36 -6.64 -15.04
C VAL A 315 31.26 -8.16 -15.18
N THR A 316 30.23 -8.68 -15.83
CA THR A 316 30.02 -10.14 -15.96
C THR A 316 31.13 -10.79 -16.80
N GLU A 317 31.87 -11.69 -16.17
CA GLU A 317 32.91 -12.49 -16.82
C GLU A 317 32.34 -13.84 -17.26
N VAL A 318 32.17 -14.03 -18.57
CA VAL A 318 31.62 -15.27 -19.12
C VAL A 318 32.73 -16.31 -19.26
N LYS A 319 32.71 -17.35 -18.42
CA LYS A 319 33.62 -18.50 -18.51
C LYS A 319 33.34 -19.28 -19.81
N VAL A 320 34.24 -19.20 -20.79
CA VAL A 320 34.08 -19.90 -22.07
C VAL A 320 34.38 -21.40 -21.91
N SER A 321 33.35 -22.24 -22.06
CA SER A 321 33.54 -23.69 -22.16
C SER A 321 34.28 -24.05 -23.45
N LYS A 322 35.24 -24.99 -23.38
CA LYS A 322 35.99 -25.53 -24.55
C LYS A 322 35.09 -26.15 -25.64
N LYS A 323 33.78 -26.34 -25.37
CA LYS A 323 32.77 -26.87 -26.31
C LYS A 323 31.86 -25.80 -26.93
N SER A 324 31.97 -24.53 -26.54
CA SER A 324 31.12 -23.45 -27.07
C SER A 324 31.60 -22.97 -28.44
N VAL A 325 30.69 -22.93 -29.43
CA VAL A 325 30.95 -22.43 -30.79
C VAL A 325 30.80 -20.90 -30.89
N THR A 326 30.19 -20.26 -29.88
CA THR A 326 29.94 -18.80 -29.87
C THR A 326 31.08 -18.04 -29.20
N GLN A 327 31.64 -17.05 -29.91
CA GLN A 327 32.65 -16.16 -29.32
C GLN A 327 31.97 -15.17 -28.34
N PRO A 328 32.53 -14.98 -27.13
CA PRO A 328 32.01 -13.99 -26.19
C PRO A 328 32.11 -12.59 -26.78
N TRP A 329 31.14 -11.74 -26.45
CA TRP A 329 31.17 -10.35 -26.90
C TRP A 329 32.34 -9.63 -26.26
N LYS A 330 33.07 -8.89 -27.10
CA LYS A 330 34.13 -8.01 -26.61
C LYS A 330 33.54 -6.88 -25.77
N PRO A 331 34.17 -6.47 -24.67
CA PRO A 331 33.69 -5.38 -23.81
C PRO A 331 33.34 -4.10 -24.58
N SER A 332 34.17 -3.70 -25.55
CA SER A 332 33.91 -2.55 -26.43
C SER A 332 32.59 -2.66 -27.20
N ARG A 333 32.17 -3.87 -27.58
CA ARG A 333 30.89 -4.10 -28.27
C ARG A 333 29.69 -3.96 -27.34
N ILE A 334 29.84 -4.30 -26.05
CA ILE A 334 28.81 -4.07 -25.03
C ILE A 334 28.63 -2.56 -24.83
N MET A 335 29.73 -1.81 -24.70
CA MET A 335 29.67 -0.35 -24.60
C MET A 335 29.07 0.31 -25.86
N ALA A 336 29.40 -0.21 -27.05
CA ALA A 336 28.78 0.24 -28.29
C ALA A 336 27.27 -0.03 -28.30
N ALA A 337 26.82 -1.18 -27.81
CA ALA A 337 25.40 -1.50 -27.70
C ALA A 337 24.68 -0.58 -26.71
N ILE A 338 25.26 -0.30 -25.53
CA ILE A 338 24.74 0.68 -24.56
C ILE A 338 24.59 2.05 -25.22
N ARG A 339 25.64 2.54 -25.87
CA ARG A 339 25.64 3.85 -26.55
C ARG A 339 24.54 3.93 -27.61
N MET A 340 24.42 2.91 -28.45
CA MET A 340 23.42 2.89 -29.52
C MET A 340 22.01 2.75 -28.95
N TYR A 341 21.80 1.94 -27.90
CA TYR A 341 20.54 1.88 -27.20
C TYR A 341 20.13 3.26 -26.66
N VAL A 342 21.03 3.96 -25.97
CA VAL A 342 20.75 5.30 -25.44
C VAL A 342 20.43 6.28 -26.56
N LYS A 343 21.20 6.25 -27.66
CA LYS A 343 20.98 7.12 -28.83
C LYS A 343 19.61 6.94 -29.48
N HIS A 344 19.11 5.71 -29.57
CA HIS A 344 17.92 5.40 -30.38
C HIS A 344 16.64 5.17 -29.58
N PHE A 345 16.74 4.74 -28.31
CA PHE A 345 15.59 4.24 -27.53
C PHE A 345 15.42 4.84 -26.14
N PHE A 346 16.42 5.54 -25.60
CA PHE A 346 16.27 6.13 -24.27
C PHE A 346 15.40 7.40 -24.35
N GLY A 347 14.33 7.42 -23.54
CA GLY A 347 13.25 8.39 -23.66
C GLY A 347 13.48 9.74 -22.99
N CYS A 348 14.50 9.87 -22.16
CA CYS A 348 14.91 11.18 -21.66
C CYS A 348 15.84 11.84 -22.68
N GLU A 349 15.35 12.86 -23.38
CA GLU A 349 16.10 13.54 -24.46
C GLU A 349 17.35 14.24 -23.92
N GLU A 350 17.22 15.03 -22.86
CA GLU A 350 18.35 15.77 -22.25
C GLU A 350 19.41 14.81 -21.69
N CYS A 351 18.97 13.76 -20.98
CA CYS A 351 19.86 12.72 -20.48
C CYS A 351 20.62 12.02 -21.62
N ARG A 352 19.93 11.73 -22.73
CA ARG A 352 20.52 11.12 -23.93
C ARG A 352 21.57 12.03 -24.53
N GLU A 353 21.30 13.32 -24.68
CA GLU A 353 22.28 14.28 -25.21
C GLU A 353 23.53 14.38 -24.33
N HIS A 354 23.37 14.54 -23.01
CA HIS A 354 24.49 14.55 -22.06
C HIS A 354 25.29 13.24 -22.08
N PHE A 355 24.60 12.10 -22.16
CA PHE A 355 25.22 10.79 -22.28
C PHE A 355 26.05 10.68 -23.57
N LEU A 356 25.49 11.07 -24.71
CA LEU A 356 26.17 10.95 -26.01
C LEU A 356 27.35 11.91 -26.13
N ALA A 357 27.24 13.12 -25.57
CA ALA A 357 28.32 14.11 -25.52
C ALA A 357 29.48 13.65 -24.63
N SER A 358 29.17 12.99 -23.50
CA SER A 358 30.17 12.42 -22.60
C SER A 358 30.76 11.10 -23.11
N ASN A 359 30.15 10.47 -24.12
CA ASN A 359 30.56 9.18 -24.69
C ASN A 359 30.70 9.24 -26.21
N PRO A 360 31.62 10.04 -26.76
CA PRO A 360 31.85 10.06 -28.20
C PRO A 360 32.30 8.68 -28.71
N GLU A 361 32.11 8.45 -30.00
CA GLU A 361 32.47 7.18 -30.65
C GLU A 361 33.96 6.83 -30.52
N SER A 362 34.83 7.84 -30.34
CA SER A 362 36.25 7.65 -30.05
C SER A 362 36.52 6.81 -28.79
N ILE A 363 35.68 6.93 -27.75
CA ILE A 363 35.83 6.14 -26.51
C ILE A 363 35.61 4.65 -26.79
N ILE A 364 34.70 4.30 -27.70
CA ILE A 364 34.48 2.90 -28.10
C ILE A 364 35.73 2.33 -28.78
N ASN A 365 36.38 3.12 -29.63
CA ASN A 365 37.61 2.74 -30.32
C ASN A 365 38.79 2.58 -29.34
N GLU A 366 38.89 3.45 -28.34
CA GLU A 366 39.90 3.34 -27.27
C GLU A 366 39.68 2.09 -26.41
N LEU A 367 38.43 1.81 -26.04
CA LEU A 367 38.06 0.60 -25.30
C LEU A 367 38.38 -0.67 -26.07
N ALA A 368 38.22 -0.67 -27.39
CA ALA A 368 38.51 -1.83 -28.24
C ALA A 368 39.99 -2.29 -28.16
N ILE A 369 40.91 -1.36 -27.87
CA ILE A 369 42.34 -1.68 -27.65
C ILE A 369 42.52 -2.53 -26.39
N SER A 370 41.66 -2.34 -25.39
CA SER A 370 41.71 -3.01 -24.09
C SER A 370 40.79 -4.23 -23.99
N ASP A 371 40.14 -4.66 -25.07
CA ASP A 371 39.23 -5.82 -25.07
C ASP A 371 39.89 -7.11 -24.54
N GLY A 372 41.21 -7.26 -24.72
CA GLY A 372 41.98 -8.38 -24.18
C GLY A 372 42.08 -8.43 -22.65
N LYS A 373 41.70 -7.35 -21.95
CA LYS A 373 41.65 -7.28 -20.48
C LYS A 373 40.30 -7.75 -19.90
N GLY A 374 39.38 -8.21 -20.75
CA GLY A 374 38.06 -8.68 -20.32
C GLY A 374 37.13 -7.55 -19.87
N PRO A 375 36.01 -7.88 -19.18
CA PRO A 375 34.94 -6.93 -18.81
C PRO A 375 35.45 -5.71 -18.02
N ARG A 376 36.55 -5.91 -17.27
CA ARG A 376 37.24 -4.88 -16.46
C ARG A 376 37.64 -3.63 -17.25
N ALA A 377 37.90 -3.75 -18.56
CA ALA A 377 38.25 -2.63 -19.42
C ALA A 377 37.14 -1.56 -19.53
N VAL A 378 35.87 -1.95 -19.36
CA VAL A 378 34.70 -1.09 -19.54
C VAL A 378 34.09 -0.69 -18.20
N ALA A 379 34.22 -1.52 -17.17
CA ALA A 379 33.69 -1.26 -15.83
C ALA A 379 34.14 0.09 -15.25
N PHE A 380 35.43 0.44 -15.38
CA PHE A 380 35.95 1.74 -14.92
C PHE A 380 35.28 2.92 -15.66
N TRP A 381 35.02 2.76 -16.95
CA TRP A 381 34.41 3.80 -17.78
C TRP A 381 32.95 4.03 -17.44
N ILE A 382 32.15 2.96 -17.30
CA ILE A 382 30.75 3.06 -16.86
C ILE A 382 30.66 3.69 -15.47
N TRP A 383 31.55 3.29 -14.55
CA TRP A 383 31.66 3.88 -13.22
C TRP A 383 31.97 5.39 -13.26
N LYS A 384 32.98 5.79 -14.02
CA LYS A 384 33.39 7.20 -14.13
C LYS A 384 32.28 8.06 -14.72
N MET A 385 31.58 7.53 -15.72
CA MET A 385 30.43 8.17 -16.33
C MET A 385 29.28 8.35 -15.35
N HIS A 386 28.89 7.29 -14.64
CA HIS A 386 27.80 7.36 -13.66
C HIS A 386 28.10 8.38 -12.56
N ASN A 387 29.34 8.43 -12.09
CA ASN A 387 29.76 9.41 -11.09
C ASN A 387 29.86 10.85 -11.61
N THR A 388 30.15 11.03 -12.91
CA THR A 388 30.05 12.34 -13.56
C THR A 388 28.60 12.84 -13.53
N VAL A 389 27.63 11.95 -13.77
CA VAL A 389 26.20 12.26 -13.63
C VAL A 389 25.84 12.56 -12.17
N ASN A 390 26.34 11.77 -11.21
CA ASN A 390 26.11 12.03 -9.78
C ASN A 390 26.60 13.43 -9.39
N LYS A 391 27.78 13.83 -9.87
CA LYS A 391 28.33 15.17 -9.63
C LYS A 391 27.42 16.28 -10.16
N VAL A 392 26.89 16.13 -11.38
CA VAL A 392 25.95 17.10 -11.98
C VAL A 392 24.65 17.18 -11.16
N LEU A 393 24.14 16.03 -10.70
CA LEU A 393 22.93 15.93 -9.89
C LEU A 393 23.14 16.23 -8.40
N LYS A 394 24.34 16.65 -8.00
CA LYS A 394 24.73 16.90 -6.60
C LYS A 394 24.49 15.68 -5.68
N LYS A 395 24.66 14.47 -6.22
CA LYS A 395 24.64 13.20 -5.46
C LYS A 395 26.04 12.81 -5.01
N GLU A 396 26.12 12.00 -3.95
CA GLU A 396 27.38 11.46 -3.45
C GLU A 396 28.10 10.63 -4.53
N GLN A 397 29.43 10.66 -4.49
CA GLN A 397 30.28 9.85 -5.37
C GLN A 397 30.36 8.41 -4.82
N TRP A 398 30.15 7.43 -5.68
CA TRP A 398 30.11 6.01 -5.32
C TRP A 398 31.32 5.25 -5.88
N PRO A 399 31.99 4.36 -5.14
CA PRO A 399 31.79 4.12 -3.70
C PRO A 399 32.25 5.31 -2.87
N SER A 400 31.64 5.51 -1.70
CA SER A 400 32.12 6.54 -0.78
C SER A 400 33.56 6.26 -0.34
N LYS A 401 34.29 7.28 0.12
CA LYS A 401 35.64 7.09 0.69
C LYS A 401 35.64 6.16 1.90
N VAL A 402 34.52 6.07 2.61
CA VAL A 402 34.33 5.13 3.72
C VAL A 402 34.20 3.70 3.21
N ALA A 403 33.43 3.48 2.14
CA ALA A 403 33.19 2.16 1.58
C ALA A 403 34.41 1.60 0.80
N CYS A 404 35.20 2.45 0.15
CA CYS A 404 36.46 2.06 -0.48
C CYS A 404 37.55 3.12 -0.26
N PRO A 405 38.25 3.10 0.88
CA PRO A 405 39.33 4.05 1.17
C PRO A 405 40.47 3.99 0.15
N ILE A 406 40.83 2.77 -0.26
CA ILE A 406 41.91 2.49 -1.23
C ILE A 406 41.59 2.92 -2.67
N CYS A 407 40.33 3.22 -2.97
CA CYS A 407 39.93 3.71 -4.29
C CYS A 407 40.41 5.15 -4.55
N TYR A 408 40.76 5.90 -3.50
CA TYR A 408 41.07 7.33 -3.55
C TYR A 408 42.45 7.62 -2.98
N VAL A 409 43.17 8.59 -3.55
CA VAL A 409 44.49 9.01 -3.06
C VAL A 409 44.37 9.78 -1.74
N GLU A 410 45.08 9.35 -0.69
CA GLU A 410 45.04 9.94 0.66
C GLU A 410 45.85 11.24 0.79
N ASN A 411 45.33 12.36 0.27
CA ASN A 411 46.01 13.67 0.36
C ASN A 411 45.23 14.75 1.13
N GLY A 412 44.18 14.38 1.88
CA GLY A 412 43.34 15.35 2.65
C GLY A 412 42.40 16.22 1.80
N GLU A 413 42.44 16.07 0.48
CA GLU A 413 41.64 16.80 -0.50
C GLU A 413 40.26 16.15 -0.76
N PRO A 414 39.24 16.91 -1.21
CA PRO A 414 37.91 16.37 -1.56
C PRO A 414 37.97 15.32 -2.68
N ILE A 415 37.02 14.39 -2.67
CA ILE A 415 36.87 13.35 -3.71
C ILE A 415 36.79 14.00 -5.09
N SER A 416 37.62 13.52 -6.03
CA SER A 416 37.71 14.05 -7.39
C SER A 416 37.64 12.94 -8.42
N LEU A 417 37.02 13.23 -9.57
CA LEU A 417 37.00 12.35 -10.75
C LEU A 417 38.24 12.50 -11.64
N ASP A 418 39.24 13.25 -11.18
CA ASP A 418 40.55 13.38 -11.83
C ASP A 418 41.26 12.00 -11.83
N PRO A 419 41.62 11.46 -13.01
CA PRO A 419 42.34 10.18 -13.12
C PRO A 419 43.59 10.07 -12.24
N VAL A 420 44.29 11.17 -11.96
CA VAL A 420 45.50 11.18 -11.14
C VAL A 420 45.20 10.96 -9.64
N ARG A 421 43.95 11.21 -9.22
CA ARG A 421 43.48 11.07 -7.83
C ARG A 421 42.71 9.76 -7.59
N LEU A 422 42.69 8.84 -8.55
CA LEU A 422 41.90 7.61 -8.52
C LEU A 422 42.78 6.36 -8.68
N HIS A 423 42.55 5.36 -7.83
CA HIS A 423 43.12 4.02 -8.00
C HIS A 423 42.18 3.17 -8.88
N GLY A 424 42.35 3.26 -10.20
CA GLY A 424 41.42 2.66 -11.17
C GLY A 424 41.21 1.15 -11.02
N GLU A 425 42.26 0.39 -10.71
CA GLU A 425 42.17 -1.07 -10.49
C GLU A 425 41.35 -1.41 -9.23
N GLU A 426 41.52 -0.66 -8.15
CA GLU A 426 40.77 -0.85 -6.90
C GLU A 426 39.29 -0.49 -7.08
N ILE A 427 39.01 0.55 -7.86
CA ILE A 427 37.64 0.92 -8.25
C ILE A 427 37.00 -0.20 -9.06
N VAL A 428 37.69 -0.74 -10.04
CA VAL A 428 37.18 -1.87 -10.84
C VAL A 428 36.96 -3.09 -9.96
N ALA A 429 37.86 -3.39 -9.03
CA ALA A 429 37.69 -4.49 -8.07
C ALA A 429 36.45 -4.28 -7.20
N TYR A 430 36.22 -3.07 -6.72
CA TYR A 430 35.03 -2.73 -5.94
C TYR A 430 33.74 -2.87 -6.77
N VAL A 431 33.67 -2.25 -7.95
CA VAL A 431 32.51 -2.34 -8.86
C VAL A 431 32.22 -3.81 -9.22
N THR A 432 33.26 -4.58 -9.51
CA THR A 432 33.14 -6.01 -9.79
C THR A 432 32.62 -6.76 -8.56
N SER A 433 33.12 -6.48 -7.36
CA SER A 433 32.62 -7.14 -6.14
C SER A 433 31.15 -6.85 -5.85
N ALA A 434 30.66 -5.68 -6.26
CA ALA A 434 29.30 -5.19 -6.04
C ALA A 434 28.28 -5.73 -7.06
N TYR A 435 28.72 -6.02 -8.29
CA TYR A 435 27.84 -6.38 -9.41
C TYR A 435 28.15 -7.74 -10.05
N ALA A 436 29.30 -8.36 -9.77
CA ALA A 436 29.62 -9.68 -10.29
C ALA A 436 28.87 -10.76 -9.50
N HIS A 437 28.31 -11.69 -10.25
CA HIS A 437 27.54 -12.81 -9.76
C HIS A 437 28.37 -14.09 -9.92
N ASP A 438 28.62 -14.81 -8.82
CA ASP A 438 29.10 -16.19 -8.89
C ASP A 438 27.88 -17.12 -8.84
N ASP A 439 27.74 -17.94 -9.87
CA ASP A 439 26.62 -18.86 -10.03
C ASP A 439 26.51 -19.78 -8.79
N ASP A 440 27.64 -20.26 -8.24
CA ASP A 440 27.66 -21.20 -7.12
C ASP A 440 27.23 -20.54 -5.79
N GLU A 441 27.63 -19.29 -5.54
CA GLU A 441 27.28 -18.55 -4.32
C GLU A 441 25.78 -18.19 -4.27
N ILE A 442 25.23 -17.82 -5.42
CA ILE A 442 23.83 -17.40 -5.54
C ILE A 442 22.87 -18.61 -5.50
N TYR A 443 23.24 -19.74 -6.11
CA TYR A 443 22.46 -20.99 -5.98
C TYR A 443 22.47 -21.54 -4.56
N ALA A 444 23.58 -21.39 -3.81
CA ALA A 444 23.66 -21.82 -2.41
C ALA A 444 22.72 -21.00 -1.49
N MET A 445 22.57 -19.70 -1.74
CA MET A 445 21.64 -18.85 -1.00
C MET A 445 20.17 -19.17 -1.34
N ASP A 446 19.84 -19.37 -2.61
CA ASP A 446 18.49 -19.78 -3.02
C ASP A 446 18.10 -21.14 -2.40
N ALA A 447 19.04 -22.09 -2.35
CA ALA A 447 18.84 -23.38 -1.68
C ALA A 447 18.65 -23.25 -0.16
N ALA A 448 19.33 -22.28 0.48
CA ALA A 448 19.16 -21.97 1.90
C ALA A 448 17.84 -21.24 2.20
N TYR A 449 17.31 -20.45 1.25
CA TYR A 449 16.09 -19.66 1.39
C TYR A 449 14.82 -20.46 1.03
N ASN A 450 14.87 -21.29 -0.02
CA ASN A 450 13.74 -22.10 -0.51
C ASN A 450 13.61 -23.48 0.15
N GLY A 451 14.36 -23.75 1.22
CA GLY A 451 14.08 -24.85 2.16
C GLY A 451 13.91 -26.22 1.53
N THR A 452 14.95 -26.80 0.94
CA THR A 452 14.99 -28.26 0.71
C THR A 452 15.89 -28.92 1.74
N PHE A 453 15.27 -29.71 2.61
CA PHE A 453 15.91 -30.59 3.61
C PHE A 453 16.89 -31.63 3.00
N PHE A 454 17.07 -31.63 1.67
CA PHE A 454 17.88 -32.56 0.91
C PHE A 454 19.36 -32.15 0.75
N ALA A 455 19.74 -30.90 1.02
CA ALA A 455 21.14 -30.47 0.87
C ALA A 455 22.06 -30.93 2.02
N LEU A 456 21.53 -31.37 3.17
CA LEU A 456 22.32 -31.87 4.30
C LEU A 456 22.69 -33.36 4.21
N TRP A 457 22.18 -34.09 3.22
CA TRP A 457 22.36 -35.55 3.11
C TRP A 457 23.59 -35.99 2.31
N SER A 458 24.33 -35.06 1.71
CA SER A 458 25.44 -35.39 0.79
C SER A 458 26.85 -35.21 1.37
N SER A 459 27.01 -34.79 2.63
CA SER A 459 28.34 -34.66 3.25
C SER A 459 28.51 -35.54 4.49
N THR A 460 29.63 -36.27 4.52
CA THR A 460 30.08 -37.12 5.64
C THR A 460 30.29 -36.33 6.94
N GLN A 461 30.37 -35.00 6.87
CA GLN A 461 30.49 -34.13 8.05
C GLN A 461 29.14 -33.87 8.74
N GLY A 462 28.02 -33.85 8.01
CA GLY A 462 26.68 -33.64 8.57
C GLY A 462 26.22 -34.80 9.46
N PHE A 463 26.54 -36.04 9.08
CA PHE A 463 26.17 -37.23 9.86
C PHE A 463 26.89 -37.29 11.22
N ASN A 464 28.18 -36.95 11.25
CA ASN A 464 28.98 -36.94 12.48
C ASN A 464 28.55 -35.84 13.46
N ALA A 465 28.11 -34.68 12.95
CA ALA A 465 27.58 -33.60 13.78
C ALA A 465 26.26 -34.01 14.45
N ILE A 466 25.37 -34.70 13.73
CA ILE A 466 24.09 -35.15 14.29
C ILE A 466 24.28 -36.26 15.32
N VAL A 467 25.20 -37.21 15.10
CA VAL A 467 25.52 -38.25 16.10
C VAL A 467 26.13 -37.65 17.37
N MET A 468 26.96 -36.61 17.24
CA MET A 468 27.48 -35.86 18.40
C MET A 468 26.39 -35.06 19.11
N VAL A 469 25.46 -34.44 18.39
CA VAL A 469 24.35 -33.68 18.97
C VAL A 469 23.35 -34.59 19.68
N VAL A 470 22.98 -35.72 19.07
CA VAL A 470 22.11 -36.73 19.68
C VAL A 470 22.80 -37.40 20.88
N GLY A 471 24.10 -37.69 20.78
CA GLY A 471 24.91 -38.17 21.90
C GLY A 471 25.02 -37.15 23.05
N PHE A 472 25.13 -35.86 22.72
CA PHE A 472 25.17 -34.77 23.69
C PHE A 472 23.82 -34.60 24.41
N PHE A 473 22.69 -34.69 23.70
CA PHE A 473 21.37 -34.63 24.31
C PHE A 473 21.02 -35.88 25.13
N ALA A 474 21.54 -37.06 24.76
CA ALA A 474 21.44 -38.28 25.55
C ALA A 474 22.29 -38.22 26.84
N LEU A 475 23.47 -37.60 26.78
CA LEU A 475 24.32 -37.37 27.96
C LEU A 475 23.72 -36.30 28.88
N MET A 476 23.15 -35.24 28.32
CA MET A 476 22.48 -34.17 29.07
C MET A 476 21.23 -34.68 29.79
N THR A 477 20.47 -35.60 29.20
CA THR A 477 19.31 -36.23 29.87
C THR A 477 19.70 -37.18 31.01
N LEU A 478 20.87 -37.82 30.94
CA LEU A 478 21.44 -38.61 32.04
C LEU A 478 21.99 -37.73 33.19
N ILE A 479 22.52 -36.55 32.88
CA ILE A 479 23.01 -35.58 33.89
C ILE A 479 21.85 -34.79 34.52
N TYR A 480 20.75 -34.58 33.78
CA TYR A 480 19.56 -33.81 34.23
C TYR A 480 18.79 -34.45 35.40
N GLN A 481 19.02 -35.74 35.69
CA GLN A 481 18.34 -36.40 36.82
C GLN A 481 18.89 -36.05 38.21
N HIS A 482 20.02 -35.34 38.34
CA HIS A 482 20.68 -35.17 39.65
C HIS A 482 20.83 -33.76 40.24
N THR A 483 20.42 -32.67 39.57
CA THR A 483 20.66 -31.32 40.13
C THR A 483 19.47 -30.39 39.98
N LEU A 484 18.39 -30.69 40.70
CA LEU A 484 17.17 -29.88 40.77
C LEU A 484 17.07 -29.18 42.14
N MET A 485 18.03 -28.30 42.47
CA MET A 485 17.90 -27.40 43.64
C MET A 485 18.50 -25.99 43.48
N ALA A 486 19.11 -25.63 42.33
CA ALA A 486 19.77 -24.32 42.21
C ALA A 486 19.03 -23.26 41.36
N PHE A 487 17.98 -23.63 40.61
CA PHE A 487 17.34 -22.72 39.63
C PHE A 487 16.07 -22.01 40.13
N LYS A 488 15.73 -22.14 41.42
CA LYS A 488 14.52 -21.53 41.99
C LYS A 488 14.67 -20.06 42.44
N THR A 489 15.87 -19.51 42.45
CA THR A 489 16.13 -18.13 42.91
C THR A 489 16.39 -17.13 41.79
N LEU A 490 16.67 -17.57 40.55
CA LEU A 490 16.89 -16.65 39.42
C LEU A 490 15.64 -16.34 38.59
N LEU A 491 14.59 -17.17 38.66
CA LEU A 491 13.36 -16.97 37.86
C LEU A 491 12.39 -15.94 38.44
N LEU A 492 12.57 -15.51 39.69
CA LEU A 492 11.71 -14.51 40.33
C LEU A 492 12.12 -13.06 40.03
N ALA A 493 13.31 -12.83 39.47
CA ALA A 493 13.76 -11.50 39.03
C ALA A 493 13.44 -11.19 37.56
N ALA A 494 13.15 -12.20 36.73
CA ALA A 494 12.85 -12.02 35.31
C ALA A 494 11.36 -11.72 35.00
N MET A 495 10.46 -11.85 35.98
CA MET A 495 9.03 -11.58 35.79
C MET A 495 8.61 -10.13 36.11
N ALA A 496 9.55 -9.20 36.29
CA ALA A 496 9.26 -7.80 36.56
C ALA A 496 9.56 -6.83 35.40
N VAL A 497 10.01 -7.31 34.22
CA VAL A 497 10.36 -6.42 33.08
C VAL A 497 9.49 -6.62 31.83
N VAL A 498 8.65 -7.67 31.75
CA VAL A 498 7.70 -7.81 30.63
C VAL A 498 6.33 -7.27 31.04
N ALA A 499 6.29 -5.97 31.30
CA ALA A 499 5.05 -5.22 31.46
C ALA A 499 5.21 -3.82 30.86
N SER A 500 5.46 -3.74 29.54
CA SER A 500 5.08 -2.61 28.67
C SER A 500 5.50 -2.89 27.23
N ALA A 501 4.61 -3.52 26.46
CA ALA A 501 4.50 -3.34 25.01
C ALA A 501 3.06 -3.72 24.65
N ARG A 502 2.14 -2.79 24.90
CA ARG A 502 0.72 -2.91 24.55
C ARG A 502 0.49 -2.08 23.29
N GLN A 503 0.29 -2.71 22.14
CA GLN A 503 -0.28 -1.99 21.01
C GLN A 503 -1.76 -1.72 21.30
N ALA A 504 -2.09 -0.46 21.54
CA ALA A 504 -3.47 0.01 21.60
C ALA A 504 -4.05 0.11 20.19
N ARG A 505 -5.39 0.01 20.06
CA ARG A 505 -6.08 0.55 18.87
C ARG A 505 -5.64 2.01 18.72
N ASP A 506 -5.21 2.41 17.53
CA ASP A 506 -4.92 3.82 17.26
C ASP A 506 -6.24 4.61 17.14
N ASN A 507 -6.79 4.90 18.32
CA ASN A 507 -7.88 5.84 18.58
C ASN A 507 -7.29 7.17 19.07
N SER A 508 -6.05 7.50 18.68
CA SER A 508 -5.45 8.76 19.06
C SER A 508 -6.33 9.90 18.54
N PRO A 509 -6.63 10.93 19.37
CA PRO A 509 -7.43 12.07 18.93
C PRO A 509 -6.83 12.69 17.67
N LEU A 510 -7.67 12.99 16.67
CA LEU A 510 -7.19 13.64 15.44
C LEU A 510 -6.75 15.08 15.66
N PHE A 511 -7.39 15.75 16.60
CA PHE A 511 -7.06 17.11 17.01
C PHE A 511 -6.82 17.08 18.52
N ASN A 512 -5.70 17.66 18.96
CA ASN A 512 -5.52 18.00 20.37
C ASN A 512 -6.03 19.44 20.63
N THR A 513 -6.32 19.78 21.89
CA THR A 513 -6.78 21.13 22.26
C THR A 513 -5.76 22.16 21.78
N GLU A 514 -6.19 23.04 20.85
CA GLU A 514 -5.43 24.15 20.25
C GLU A 514 -4.48 23.81 19.09
N GLN A 515 -4.45 22.56 18.60
CA GLN A 515 -3.69 22.23 17.38
C GLN A 515 -4.22 23.04 16.20
N CYS A 516 -3.34 23.86 15.62
CA CYS A 516 -3.62 24.71 14.46
C CYS A 516 -4.92 25.52 14.57
N GLN A 517 -5.24 26.00 15.78
CA GLN A 517 -6.46 26.80 16.04
C GLN A 517 -7.78 26.02 15.90
N VAL A 518 -7.74 24.68 15.81
CA VAL A 518 -8.95 23.84 15.88
C VAL A 518 -9.41 23.72 17.33
N ARG A 519 -10.62 24.18 17.63
CA ARG A 519 -11.23 24.05 18.97
C ARG A 519 -11.88 22.67 19.12
N THR A 520 -11.34 21.81 19.98
CA THR A 520 -12.00 20.54 20.31
C THR A 520 -13.16 20.79 21.27
N LEU A 521 -14.37 20.37 20.89
CA LEU A 521 -15.58 20.56 21.68
C LEU A 521 -16.02 19.25 22.36
N ASN A 522 -16.36 19.39 23.64
CA ASN A 522 -17.06 18.39 24.44
C ASN A 522 -18.53 18.82 24.68
N SER A 523 -19.31 18.03 25.41
CA SER A 523 -20.72 18.34 25.68
C SER A 523 -20.97 19.74 26.26
N GLU A 524 -20.13 20.21 27.18
CA GLU A 524 -20.33 21.52 27.83
C GLU A 524 -19.96 22.68 26.91
N SER A 525 -18.80 22.60 26.26
CA SER A 525 -18.30 23.64 25.34
C SER A 525 -19.13 23.72 24.06
N HIS A 526 -19.67 22.59 23.58
CA HIS A 526 -20.63 22.57 22.47
C HIS A 526 -21.95 23.24 22.86
N ALA A 527 -22.48 22.99 24.06
CA ALA A 527 -23.68 23.68 24.55
C ALA A 527 -23.45 25.19 24.77
N ALA A 528 -22.24 25.60 25.14
CA ALA A 528 -21.86 27.01 25.23
C ALA A 528 -21.79 27.66 23.84
N MET A 529 -21.18 26.99 22.86
CA MET A 529 -21.15 27.41 21.46
C MET A 529 -22.54 27.67 20.90
N LEU A 530 -23.50 26.77 21.14
CA LEU A 530 -24.88 26.94 20.66
C LEU A 530 -25.59 28.17 21.23
N LYS A 531 -25.16 28.68 22.39
CA LYS A 531 -25.75 29.88 23.02
C LYS A 531 -25.07 31.17 22.57
N ASP A 532 -23.86 31.07 22.02
CA ASP A 532 -23.07 32.22 21.59
C ASP A 532 -23.32 32.54 20.12
N SER A 533 -24.39 33.32 19.85
CA SER A 533 -24.69 33.82 18.51
C SER A 533 -23.82 35.01 18.07
N SER A 534 -22.86 35.44 18.90
CA SER A 534 -21.96 36.56 18.54
C SER A 534 -20.87 36.15 17.56
N SER A 535 -20.62 34.84 17.42
CA SER A 535 -19.61 34.28 16.52
C SER A 535 -20.22 33.18 15.65
N VAL A 536 -19.76 33.05 14.41
CA VAL A 536 -20.06 31.93 13.52
C VAL A 536 -19.19 30.73 13.91
N TRP A 537 -19.75 29.52 13.89
CA TRP A 537 -19.00 28.30 14.21
C TRP A 537 -19.07 27.29 13.07
N LEU A 538 -17.91 26.86 12.59
CA LEU A 538 -17.77 25.78 11.62
C LEU A 538 -17.23 24.54 12.34
N VAL A 539 -18.01 23.46 12.36
CA VAL A 539 -17.76 22.28 13.21
C VAL A 539 -17.63 21.01 12.38
N ASP A 540 -16.53 20.26 12.57
CA ASP A 540 -16.34 18.90 12.04
C ASP A 540 -16.71 17.85 13.09
N TYR A 541 -17.77 17.09 12.82
CA TYR A 541 -18.16 15.92 13.59
C TYR A 541 -17.49 14.68 13.01
N TYR A 542 -16.53 14.12 13.74
CA TYR A 542 -15.63 13.09 13.22
C TYR A 542 -15.50 11.87 14.14
N ALA A 543 -14.81 10.84 13.65
CA ALA A 543 -14.32 9.73 14.47
C ALA A 543 -12.84 9.45 14.18
N PRO A 544 -11.96 9.25 15.18
CA PRO A 544 -10.52 9.10 14.98
C PRO A 544 -10.14 7.85 14.17
N TRP A 545 -10.96 6.80 14.21
CA TRP A 545 -10.77 5.60 13.41
C TRP A 545 -11.22 5.75 11.94
N CYS A 546 -11.97 6.80 11.60
CA CYS A 546 -12.57 6.97 10.28
C CYS A 546 -11.50 7.41 9.24
N PRO A 547 -11.21 6.63 8.19
CA PRO A 547 -10.16 6.95 7.22
C PRO A 547 -10.41 8.27 6.48
N HIS A 548 -11.66 8.57 6.13
CA HIS A 548 -12.03 9.84 5.50
C HIS A 548 -11.79 11.04 6.42
N CYS A 549 -12.04 10.87 7.72
CA CYS A 549 -11.80 11.88 8.75
C CYS A 549 -10.30 12.13 8.91
N ARG A 550 -9.49 11.06 8.93
CA ARG A 550 -8.01 11.16 9.00
C ARG A 550 -7.41 11.83 7.77
N GLN A 551 -7.92 11.52 6.58
CA GLN A 551 -7.48 12.17 5.34
C GLN A 551 -7.91 13.64 5.27
N PHE A 552 -9.04 13.98 5.89
CA PHE A 552 -9.59 15.33 5.90
C PHE A 552 -8.99 16.23 6.98
N ALA A 553 -8.48 15.67 8.09
CA ALA A 553 -7.95 16.42 9.21
C ALA A 553 -6.92 17.51 8.82
N PRO A 554 -5.91 17.26 7.94
CA PRO A 554 -4.98 18.32 7.53
C PRO A 554 -5.67 19.47 6.77
N ALA A 555 -6.71 19.16 6.00
CA ALA A 555 -7.48 20.18 5.29
C ALA A 555 -8.34 21.02 6.25
N TRP A 556 -8.81 20.40 7.34
CA TRP A 556 -9.55 21.06 8.41
C TRP A 556 -8.66 22.00 9.23
N GLU A 557 -7.45 21.56 9.57
CA GLU A 557 -6.44 22.39 10.24
C GLU A 557 -6.09 23.63 9.41
N LYS A 558 -5.92 23.47 8.09
CA LYS A 558 -5.71 24.60 7.18
C LYS A 558 -6.87 25.60 7.17
N ALA A 559 -8.11 25.11 7.20
CA ALA A 559 -9.28 25.99 7.29
C ALA A 559 -9.32 26.73 8.65
N ALA A 560 -8.91 26.08 9.73
CA ALA A 560 -8.75 26.72 11.05
C ALA A 560 -7.72 27.84 11.05
N VAL A 561 -6.55 27.63 10.43
CA VAL A 561 -5.54 28.67 10.27
C VAL A 561 -6.06 29.83 9.42
N PHE A 562 -6.76 29.55 8.31
CA PHE A 562 -7.30 30.58 7.43
C PHE A 562 -8.23 31.57 8.14
N TYR A 563 -9.09 31.07 9.04
CA TYR A 563 -10.03 31.90 9.79
C TYR A 563 -9.47 32.44 11.12
N ALA A 564 -8.23 32.11 11.49
CA ALA A 564 -7.69 32.43 12.82
C ALA A 564 -7.51 33.95 13.07
N ASP A 565 -7.32 34.77 12.03
CA ASP A 565 -7.25 36.23 12.15
C ASP A 565 -8.64 36.91 12.09
N LYS A 566 -9.71 36.13 11.94
CA LYS A 566 -11.08 36.63 11.77
C LYS A 566 -11.83 36.52 13.10
N ALA A 567 -12.09 37.66 13.72
CA ALA A 567 -12.70 37.73 15.05
C ALA A 567 -14.09 37.09 15.18
N ASN A 568 -14.75 36.74 14.07
CA ASN A 568 -16.15 36.29 14.06
C ASN A 568 -16.36 34.86 13.56
N ILE A 569 -15.31 34.09 13.18
CA ILE A 569 -15.46 32.70 12.72
C ILE A 569 -14.57 31.78 13.57
N ASN A 570 -15.19 30.83 14.26
CA ASN A 570 -14.52 29.80 15.05
C ASN A 570 -14.55 28.45 14.34
N ILE A 571 -13.39 27.80 14.22
CA ILE A 571 -13.29 26.44 13.65
C ILE A 571 -13.14 25.43 14.78
N ALA A 572 -13.98 24.41 14.76
CA ALA A 572 -14.10 23.43 15.83
C ALA A 572 -14.23 21.99 15.32
N ALA A 573 -13.99 21.03 16.21
CA ALA A 573 -14.17 19.61 15.92
C ALA A 573 -14.73 18.85 17.13
N VAL A 574 -15.60 17.88 16.89
CA VAL A 574 -16.23 17.00 17.91
C VAL A 574 -15.87 15.56 17.61
N ASP A 575 -15.13 14.91 18.51
CA ASP A 575 -14.93 13.45 18.46
C ASP A 575 -16.21 12.74 18.92
N CYS A 576 -16.96 12.20 17.96
CA CYS A 576 -18.22 11.50 18.21
C CYS A 576 -18.05 10.14 18.87
N THR A 577 -16.83 9.60 18.95
CA THR A 577 -16.57 8.37 19.70
C THR A 577 -16.50 8.62 21.20
N GLN A 578 -16.23 9.86 21.61
CA GLN A 578 -16.21 10.28 23.01
C GLN A 578 -17.45 11.09 23.39
N ASN A 579 -18.05 11.80 22.43
CA ASN A 579 -19.18 12.70 22.63
C ASN A 579 -20.43 12.23 21.86
N SER A 580 -20.77 10.95 21.95
CA SER A 580 -21.85 10.34 21.16
C SER A 580 -23.19 11.04 21.34
N GLN A 581 -23.54 11.45 22.58
CA GLN A 581 -24.79 12.16 22.85
C GLN A 581 -24.87 13.52 22.13
N VAL A 582 -23.75 14.25 22.04
CA VAL A 582 -23.69 15.52 21.29
C VAL A 582 -23.96 15.27 19.83
N CYS A 583 -23.26 14.32 19.22
CA CYS A 583 -23.43 13.99 17.81
C CYS A 583 -24.82 13.45 17.49
N ASN A 584 -25.45 12.74 18.43
CA ASN A 584 -26.82 12.24 18.29
C ASN A 584 -27.85 13.36 18.36
N ASN A 585 -27.72 14.29 19.32
CA ASN A 585 -28.55 15.48 19.41
C ASN A 585 -28.44 16.34 18.14
N GLU A 586 -27.24 16.40 17.58
CA GLU A 586 -26.94 17.12 16.34
C GLU A 586 -27.33 16.33 15.07
N GLY A 587 -27.98 15.16 15.18
CA GLY A 587 -28.44 14.41 14.01
C GLY A 587 -27.30 13.94 13.08
N ILE A 588 -26.11 13.70 13.62
CA ILE A 588 -24.93 13.28 12.86
C ILE A 588 -25.08 11.80 12.48
N MET A 589 -25.41 11.55 11.21
CA MET A 589 -25.62 10.20 10.69
C MET A 589 -24.36 9.53 10.12
N GLY A 590 -23.26 10.26 9.97
CA GLY A 590 -21.99 9.72 9.50
C GLY A 590 -20.83 10.70 9.56
N TYR A 591 -19.62 10.21 9.28
CA TYR A 591 -18.38 10.95 9.52
C TYR A 591 -17.48 11.06 8.27
N PRO A 592 -16.76 12.20 8.07
CA PRO A 592 -16.95 13.46 8.79
C PRO A 592 -18.30 14.10 8.42
N THR A 593 -18.89 14.93 9.28
CA THR A 593 -20.04 15.77 8.94
C THR A 593 -19.72 17.20 9.32
N ILE A 594 -19.86 18.11 8.35
CA ILE A 594 -19.53 19.52 8.54
C ILE A 594 -20.80 20.33 8.67
N LYS A 595 -20.88 21.15 9.72
CA LYS A 595 -22.00 22.04 10.00
C LYS A 595 -21.52 23.46 10.31
N LEU A 596 -22.26 24.45 9.84
CA LEU A 596 -22.06 25.87 10.06
C LEU A 596 -23.20 26.43 10.91
N TYR A 597 -22.90 27.04 12.04
CA TYR A 597 -23.86 27.57 13.02
C TYR A 597 -23.86 29.09 13.02
N HIS A 598 -24.99 29.69 13.42
CA HIS A 598 -25.19 31.13 13.56
C HIS A 598 -25.02 31.90 12.25
N VAL A 599 -25.44 31.29 11.14
CA VAL A 599 -25.52 31.90 9.81
C VAL A 599 -26.97 31.75 9.30
N PRO A 600 -27.82 32.79 9.43
CA PRO A 600 -27.56 34.08 10.11
C PRO A 600 -27.56 33.94 11.65
N PRO A 601 -27.09 34.96 12.42
CA PRO A 601 -26.91 34.85 13.87
C PRO A 601 -28.15 34.47 14.68
N GLU A 602 -29.33 34.80 14.18
CA GLU A 602 -30.62 34.45 14.75
C GLU A 602 -31.08 33.02 14.48
N SER A 603 -30.39 32.28 13.60
CA SER A 603 -30.74 30.90 13.26
C SER A 603 -30.30 29.94 14.38
N SER A 604 -31.27 29.18 14.89
CA SER A 604 -31.01 28.04 15.77
C SER A 604 -30.60 26.77 15.03
N GLU A 605 -30.84 26.71 13.71
CA GLU A 605 -30.58 25.53 12.88
C GLU A 605 -29.26 25.70 12.11
N PRO A 606 -28.34 24.72 12.17
CA PRO A 606 -27.10 24.77 11.42
C PRO A 606 -27.27 24.41 9.94
N VAL A 607 -26.47 25.05 9.09
CA VAL A 607 -26.34 24.67 7.68
C VAL A 607 -25.38 23.49 7.57
N LYS A 608 -25.82 22.36 7.00
CA LYS A 608 -24.97 21.18 6.76
C LYS A 608 -24.30 21.27 5.38
N MET A 609 -22.99 21.02 5.32
CA MET A 609 -22.27 20.96 4.04
C MET A 609 -22.75 19.76 3.19
N PRO A 610 -23.12 19.96 1.91
CA PRO A 610 -23.58 18.89 1.04
C PRO A 610 -22.52 17.78 0.84
N PRO A 611 -22.93 16.50 0.77
CA PRO A 611 -21.99 15.37 0.57
C PRO A 611 -21.33 15.34 -0.81
N GLN A 612 -21.90 16.02 -1.81
CA GLN A 612 -21.40 16.04 -3.20
C GLN A 612 -20.16 16.92 -3.38
N ASN A 613 -19.85 17.78 -2.41
CA ASN A 613 -18.69 18.66 -2.47
C ASN A 613 -17.43 17.87 -2.08
N ARG A 614 -16.34 18.01 -2.86
CA ARG A 614 -15.02 17.53 -2.42
C ARG A 614 -14.73 18.16 -1.05
N ARG A 615 -14.14 17.40 -0.12
CA ARG A 615 -13.80 17.89 1.22
C ARG A 615 -12.29 18.16 1.28
N ASN A 616 -11.90 19.38 0.95
CA ASN A 616 -10.55 19.92 1.07
C ASN A 616 -10.62 21.37 1.55
N THR A 617 -9.48 22.00 1.83
CA THR A 617 -9.43 23.35 2.41
C THR A 617 -10.20 24.38 1.58
N ASN A 618 -9.96 24.40 0.27
CA ASN A 618 -10.54 25.41 -0.62
C ASN A 618 -12.05 25.24 -0.75
N THR A 619 -12.54 24.00 -0.83
CA THR A 619 -13.99 23.76 -0.95
C THR A 619 -14.75 24.01 0.34
N VAL A 620 -14.12 23.80 1.49
CA VAL A 620 -14.70 24.16 2.80
C VAL A 620 -14.78 25.67 2.92
N ILE A 621 -13.70 26.39 2.60
CA ILE A 621 -13.67 27.85 2.63
C ILE A 621 -14.70 28.43 1.64
N ALA A 622 -14.67 28.01 0.38
CA ALA A 622 -15.60 28.49 -0.64
C ALA A 622 -17.07 28.27 -0.23
N TRP A 623 -17.39 27.11 0.34
CA TRP A 623 -18.75 26.83 0.83
C TRP A 623 -19.13 27.74 2.01
N VAL A 624 -18.23 27.99 2.96
CA VAL A 624 -18.50 28.92 4.07
C VAL A 624 -18.73 30.33 3.54
N GLU A 625 -17.89 30.80 2.63
CA GLU A 625 -18.01 32.14 2.03
C GLU A 625 -19.31 32.30 1.23
N GLU A 626 -19.70 31.28 0.45
CA GLU A 626 -20.99 31.22 -0.24
C GLU A 626 -22.16 31.33 0.75
N GLN A 627 -22.15 30.54 1.83
CA GLN A 627 -23.22 30.57 2.83
C GLN A 627 -23.28 31.91 3.59
N MET A 628 -22.14 32.51 3.89
CA MET A 628 -22.07 33.84 4.49
C MET A 628 -22.67 34.89 3.55
N GLN A 629 -22.30 34.86 2.27
CA GLN A 629 -22.79 35.80 1.26
C GLN A 629 -24.30 35.65 1.03
N GLU A 630 -24.82 34.43 0.91
CA GLU A 630 -26.25 34.14 0.72
C GLU A 630 -27.11 34.72 1.85
N HIS A 631 -26.58 34.72 3.08
CA HIS A 631 -27.27 35.24 4.27
C HIS A 631 -26.92 36.72 4.57
N GLY A 632 -26.30 37.43 3.62
CA GLY A 632 -26.00 38.86 3.75
C GLY A 632 -24.88 39.20 4.74
N MET A 633 -24.12 38.20 5.17
CA MET A 633 -22.95 38.35 6.02
C MET A 633 -21.70 38.49 5.13
N LYS A 634 -20.69 39.21 5.62
CA LYS A 634 -19.41 39.35 4.91
C LYS A 634 -18.28 38.91 5.82
N THR A 635 -17.38 38.11 5.28
CA THR A 635 -16.07 37.88 5.87
C THR A 635 -15.12 38.98 5.37
N SER A 636 -14.11 39.33 6.15
CA SER A 636 -12.99 40.16 5.69
C SER A 636 -11.86 39.30 5.11
N ALA A 637 -12.17 38.09 4.66
CA ALA A 637 -11.21 37.10 4.22
C ALA A 637 -10.80 37.37 2.77
N ASP A 638 -9.49 37.39 2.53
CA ASP A 638 -8.93 37.43 1.19
C ASP A 638 -8.95 35.99 0.65
N THR A 639 -9.83 35.73 -0.32
CA THR A 639 -10.00 34.42 -0.93
C THR A 639 -9.23 34.29 -2.25
N GLU A 640 -8.47 35.31 -2.67
CA GLU A 640 -7.68 35.28 -3.91
C GLU A 640 -6.46 34.35 -3.80
N ASP A 641 -5.86 34.21 -2.61
CA ASP A 641 -4.76 33.27 -2.32
C ASP A 641 -4.84 32.68 -0.90
N ILE A 642 -5.63 31.62 -0.77
CA ILE A 642 -5.88 30.90 0.50
C ILE A 642 -4.58 30.37 1.12
N ASP A 643 -3.67 29.81 0.31
CA ASP A 643 -2.43 29.21 0.82
C ASP A 643 -1.46 30.29 1.30
N ALA A 644 -1.33 31.43 0.61
CA ALA A 644 -0.51 32.56 1.08
C ALA A 644 -1.08 33.22 2.35
N HIS A 645 -2.41 33.31 2.49
CA HIS A 645 -3.06 33.80 3.71
C HIS A 645 -2.80 32.84 4.89
N ILE A 646 -2.89 31.53 4.66
CA ILE A 646 -2.54 30.50 5.65
C ILE A 646 -1.08 30.61 6.07
N GLU A 647 -0.13 30.73 5.12
CA GLU A 647 1.30 30.84 5.43
C GLU A 647 1.64 32.09 6.26
N LYS A 648 0.98 33.22 5.98
CA LYS A 648 1.15 34.47 6.73
C LYS A 648 0.66 34.38 8.18
N ILE A 649 -0.37 33.58 8.43
CA ILE A 649 -0.96 33.38 9.76
C ILE A 649 -0.30 32.21 10.51
N ASN A 650 0.36 31.30 9.79
CA ASN A 650 0.92 30.09 10.36
C ASN A 650 2.08 30.39 11.33
N ASN A 651 1.75 30.55 12.62
CA ASN A 651 2.67 30.74 13.73
C ASN A 651 3.40 29.43 14.14
N GLY A 652 3.87 28.66 13.16
CA GLY A 652 4.60 27.41 13.41
C GLY A 652 3.71 26.21 13.77
N CYS A 653 2.48 26.14 13.27
CA CYS A 653 1.70 24.92 13.40
C CYS A 653 2.16 23.84 12.41
N GLU A 654 2.60 22.69 12.93
CA GLU A 654 2.90 21.50 12.12
C GLU A 654 1.60 20.80 11.70
N MET A 655 0.99 21.30 10.62
CA MET A 655 -0.22 20.73 10.03
C MET A 655 0.05 19.29 9.57
N GLY A 656 -0.80 18.36 9.99
CA GLY A 656 -0.74 16.97 9.54
C GLY A 656 0.39 16.11 10.10
N THR A 657 0.98 16.41 11.28
CA THR A 657 1.75 15.37 11.99
C THR A 657 0.78 14.32 12.52
N PRO A 658 0.80 13.07 12.03
CA PRO A 658 0.19 11.99 12.77
C PRO A 658 0.96 11.93 14.09
N THR A 659 0.27 12.01 15.23
CA THR A 659 0.87 11.60 16.50
C THR A 659 1.56 10.26 16.26
N LYS A 660 2.89 10.24 16.33
CA LYS A 660 3.67 9.01 16.11
C LYS A 660 3.04 7.94 17.00
N PRO A 661 2.54 6.82 16.45
CA PRO A 661 2.25 5.69 17.30
C PRO A 661 3.56 5.35 18.02
N ASP A 662 3.47 5.24 19.34
CA ASP A 662 4.57 4.91 20.24
C ASP A 662 5.50 3.86 19.58
N PRO A 663 6.83 4.11 19.49
CA PRO A 663 7.79 3.20 18.86
C PRO A 663 7.74 1.76 19.39
N ALA A 664 7.08 1.54 20.53
CA ALA A 664 6.86 0.23 21.14
C ALA A 664 5.80 -0.67 20.46
N SER A 665 5.19 -0.27 19.34
CA SER A 665 4.07 -1.03 18.74
C SER A 665 4.30 -1.67 17.37
N LYS A 666 5.51 -1.76 16.82
CA LYS A 666 5.75 -2.72 15.73
C LYS A 666 5.79 -4.15 16.28
N ALA A 667 4.61 -4.73 16.53
CA ALA A 667 4.47 -6.18 16.59
C ALA A 667 4.90 -6.74 15.23
N ALA A 668 5.84 -7.68 15.24
CA ALA A 668 6.13 -8.49 14.06
C ALA A 668 4.80 -9.04 13.51
N GLU A 669 4.55 -8.84 12.22
CA GLU A 669 3.39 -9.41 11.54
C GLU A 669 3.56 -10.93 11.57
N MET A 670 2.90 -11.57 12.54
CA MET A 670 2.91 -13.02 12.69
C MET A 670 2.12 -13.58 11.51
N VAL A 671 2.80 -14.24 10.58
CA VAL A 671 2.16 -14.96 9.46
C VAL A 671 1.29 -16.06 10.07
N LEU A 672 0.02 -15.75 10.27
CA LEU A 672 -0.98 -16.65 10.82
C LEU A 672 -1.69 -17.31 9.64
N ASP A 673 -1.65 -18.65 9.60
CA ASP A 673 -2.45 -19.44 8.67
C ASP A 673 -3.94 -19.06 8.81
N ASP A 674 -4.56 -18.66 7.70
CA ASP A 674 -5.96 -18.21 7.62
C ASP A 674 -6.95 -19.27 8.11
N GLN A 675 -6.61 -20.56 8.01
CA GLN A 675 -7.45 -21.67 8.48
C GLN A 675 -7.11 -22.13 9.90
N SER A 676 -6.09 -21.54 10.53
CA SER A 676 -5.67 -21.90 11.88
C SER A 676 -6.78 -21.70 12.91
N MET A 677 -6.79 -22.55 13.93
CA MET A 677 -7.75 -22.46 15.04
C MET A 677 -7.63 -21.15 15.82
N GLU A 678 -6.43 -20.56 15.89
CA GLU A 678 -6.21 -19.25 16.50
C GLU A 678 -6.91 -18.14 15.69
N MET A 679 -6.78 -18.15 14.37
CA MET A 679 -7.43 -17.17 13.49
C MET A 679 -8.95 -17.28 13.52
N LYS A 680 -9.50 -18.51 13.55
CA LYS A 680 -10.94 -18.73 13.75
C LYS A 680 -11.42 -18.08 15.05
N TYR A 681 -10.70 -18.30 16.14
CA TYR A 681 -11.04 -17.71 17.42
C TYR A 681 -11.01 -16.18 17.41
N LYS A 682 -9.98 -15.59 16.80
CA LYS A 682 -9.85 -14.13 16.67
C LYS A 682 -10.99 -13.53 15.83
N ARG A 683 -11.38 -14.19 14.74
CA ARG A 683 -12.52 -13.76 13.90
C ARG A 683 -13.86 -13.83 14.64
N LEU A 684 -14.11 -14.90 15.40
CA LEU A 684 -15.31 -14.99 16.24
C LEU A 684 -15.36 -13.87 17.27
N HIS A 685 -14.21 -13.57 17.89
CA HIS A 685 -14.05 -12.47 18.83
C HIS A 685 -14.36 -11.12 18.16
N ASP A 686 -13.75 -10.83 17.00
CA ASP A 686 -13.96 -9.58 16.27
C ASP A 686 -15.41 -9.41 15.81
N ALA A 687 -16.08 -10.49 15.40
CA ALA A 687 -17.50 -10.48 15.08
C ALA A 687 -18.37 -10.12 16.30
N GLY A 688 -18.04 -10.68 17.48
CA GLY A 688 -18.73 -10.35 18.74
C GLY A 688 -18.56 -8.89 19.16
N ILE A 689 -17.34 -8.36 19.05
CA ILE A 689 -17.05 -6.95 19.34
C ILE A 689 -17.76 -6.01 18.35
N ALA A 690 -17.82 -6.36 17.06
CA ALA A 690 -18.55 -5.57 16.07
C ALA A 690 -20.06 -5.53 16.36
N ALA A 691 -20.65 -6.63 16.82
CA ALA A 691 -22.03 -6.68 17.28
C ALA A 691 -22.25 -5.77 18.50
N VAL A 692 -21.40 -5.84 19.52
CA VAL A 692 -21.51 -4.98 20.71
C VAL A 692 -21.35 -3.50 20.38
N SER A 693 -20.38 -3.14 19.54
CA SER A 693 -20.16 -1.76 19.12
C SER A 693 -21.38 -1.19 18.37
N THR A 694 -22.11 -2.05 17.66
CA THR A 694 -23.38 -1.67 17.03
C THR A 694 -24.45 -1.36 18.08
N PHE A 695 -24.54 -2.15 19.15
CA PHE A 695 -25.50 -1.94 20.22
C PHE A 695 -25.17 -0.70 21.06
N GLU A 696 -23.89 -0.47 21.35
CA GLU A 696 -23.43 0.69 22.14
C GLU A 696 -23.57 2.01 21.38
N ASN A 697 -23.15 2.01 20.11
CA ASN A 697 -22.98 3.26 19.35
C ASN A 697 -23.84 3.28 18.08
N GLY A 698 -23.89 2.18 17.33
CA GLY A 698 -24.53 2.10 16.01
C GLY A 698 -26.03 2.41 16.00
N PHE A 699 -26.80 1.87 16.95
CA PHE A 699 -28.26 2.07 16.99
C PHE A 699 -28.68 3.54 17.13
N TYR A 700 -27.88 4.31 17.83
CA TYR A 700 -28.14 5.72 18.14
C TYR A 700 -27.42 6.68 17.21
N VAL A 701 -26.70 6.23 16.17
CA VAL A 701 -26.04 7.14 15.22
C VAL A 701 -27.07 8.12 14.63
N GLY A 702 -26.93 9.40 14.98
CA GLY A 702 -27.79 10.49 14.52
C GLY A 702 -29.16 10.58 15.19
N THR A 703 -29.38 9.91 16.33
CA THR A 703 -30.62 10.01 17.11
C THR A 703 -30.39 9.70 18.59
N THR A 704 -31.11 10.35 19.49
CA THR A 704 -31.13 9.98 20.92
C THR A 704 -32.23 8.99 21.27
N VAL A 705 -33.14 8.72 20.34
CA VAL A 705 -34.28 7.83 20.50
C VAL A 705 -34.27 6.76 19.43
N LEU A 706 -34.35 5.50 19.85
CA LEU A 706 -34.54 4.36 18.97
C LEU A 706 -36.03 4.02 18.91
N GLU A 707 -36.70 4.45 17.84
CA GLU A 707 -38.14 4.22 17.59
C GLU A 707 -38.44 4.00 16.09
N GLY A 708 -39.69 3.68 15.76
CA GLY A 708 -40.17 3.56 14.38
C GLY A 708 -39.43 2.52 13.54
N GLU A 709 -39.03 2.90 12.32
CA GLU A 709 -38.30 2.01 11.40
C GLU A 709 -36.91 1.64 11.93
N ARG A 710 -36.22 2.54 12.64
CA ARG A 710 -34.92 2.26 13.26
C ARG A 710 -35.08 1.23 14.37
N TYR A 711 -36.06 1.37 15.25
CA TYR A 711 -36.38 0.32 16.23
C TYR A 711 -36.64 -1.03 15.55
N THR A 712 -37.46 -1.03 14.50
CA THR A 712 -37.78 -2.26 13.75
C THR A 712 -36.52 -2.90 13.16
N ALA A 713 -35.63 -2.10 12.57
CA ALA A 713 -34.35 -2.56 12.05
C ALA A 713 -33.42 -3.09 13.15
N ALA A 714 -33.39 -2.46 14.33
CA ALA A 714 -32.57 -2.88 15.47
C ALA A 714 -33.05 -4.23 16.00
N VAL A 715 -34.36 -4.41 16.18
CA VAL A 715 -34.95 -5.68 16.60
C VAL A 715 -34.61 -6.78 15.61
N LYS A 716 -34.84 -6.55 14.31
CA LYS A 716 -34.51 -7.53 13.25
C LYS A 716 -33.03 -7.88 13.22
N TRP A 717 -32.15 -6.90 13.46
CA TRP A 717 -30.71 -7.14 13.53
C TRP A 717 -30.33 -8.01 14.73
N VAL A 718 -30.84 -7.70 15.93
CA VAL A 718 -30.59 -8.50 17.14
C VAL A 718 -31.17 -9.91 17.00
N GLU A 719 -32.35 -10.06 16.41
CA GLU A 719 -32.95 -11.37 16.09
C GLU A 719 -32.08 -12.16 15.11
N ALA A 720 -31.58 -11.53 14.05
CA ALA A 720 -30.72 -12.21 13.09
C ALA A 720 -29.43 -12.71 13.72
N LEU A 721 -28.83 -11.92 14.62
CA LEU A 721 -27.71 -12.36 15.44
C LEU A 721 -28.14 -13.49 16.40
N ALA A 722 -29.29 -13.38 17.06
CA ALA A 722 -29.77 -14.40 17.99
C ALA A 722 -30.00 -15.76 17.32
N GLU A 723 -30.46 -15.78 16.06
CA GLU A 723 -30.70 -17.01 15.32
C GLU A 723 -29.44 -17.55 14.63
N SER A 724 -28.54 -16.68 14.16
CA SER A 724 -27.46 -17.06 13.24
C SER A 724 -26.06 -16.95 13.82
N PHE A 725 -25.87 -16.29 14.97
CA PHE A 725 -24.52 -16.13 15.52
C PHE A 725 -23.95 -17.49 15.95
N PRO A 726 -22.64 -17.75 15.75
CA PRO A 726 -22.04 -19.02 16.12
C PRO A 726 -22.22 -19.35 17.60
N MET A 727 -22.43 -20.63 17.89
CA MET A 727 -22.55 -21.20 19.24
C MET A 727 -23.85 -20.91 19.98
N ALA A 728 -24.42 -21.98 20.55
CA ALA A 728 -25.70 -21.92 21.25
C ALA A 728 -25.71 -20.91 22.42
N GLY A 729 -24.62 -20.81 23.18
CA GLY A 729 -24.53 -19.85 24.30
C GLY A 729 -24.53 -18.39 23.85
N ASN A 730 -23.92 -18.08 22.70
CA ASN A 730 -23.97 -16.72 22.14
C ASN A 730 -25.38 -16.38 21.66
N ARG A 731 -26.03 -17.34 20.97
CA ARG A 731 -27.42 -17.21 20.55
C ARG A 731 -28.34 -17.01 21.74
N GLU A 732 -28.18 -17.78 22.81
CA GLU A 732 -28.94 -17.63 24.05
C GLU A 732 -28.77 -16.22 24.65
N ALA A 733 -27.52 -15.74 24.75
CA ALA A 733 -27.26 -14.37 25.20
C ALA A 733 -27.96 -13.32 24.31
N LEU A 734 -27.87 -13.44 22.99
CA LEU A 734 -28.49 -12.51 22.05
C LEU A 734 -30.04 -12.63 22.05
N THR A 735 -30.60 -13.81 22.29
CA THR A 735 -32.04 -14.02 22.49
C THR A 735 -32.54 -13.31 23.73
N MET A 736 -31.75 -13.27 24.81
CA MET A 736 -32.10 -12.46 25.98
C MET A 736 -32.16 -10.96 25.64
N LEU A 737 -31.23 -10.46 24.82
CA LEU A 737 -31.27 -9.07 24.34
C LEU A 737 -32.49 -8.82 23.44
N SER A 738 -32.77 -9.74 22.51
CA SER A 738 -33.94 -9.70 21.61
C SER A 738 -35.26 -9.66 22.39
N GLY A 739 -35.38 -10.45 23.46
CA GLY A 739 -36.54 -10.40 24.35
C GLY A 739 -36.63 -9.09 25.12
N ALA A 740 -35.49 -8.56 25.58
CA ALA A 740 -35.45 -7.34 26.38
C ALA A 740 -35.77 -6.09 25.55
N ILE A 741 -35.20 -5.94 24.35
CA ILE A 741 -35.46 -4.79 23.45
C ILE A 741 -36.94 -4.70 23.05
N LYS A 742 -37.64 -5.83 22.92
CA LYS A 742 -39.06 -5.88 22.53
C LYS A 742 -40.05 -5.45 23.62
N LYS A 743 -39.60 -5.25 24.87
CA LYS A 743 -40.46 -4.84 25.99
C LYS A 743 -41.08 -3.46 25.78
N GLN A 744 -40.45 -2.61 24.98
CA GLN A 744 -40.93 -1.29 24.59
C GLN A 744 -40.53 -0.99 23.15
N LYS A 745 -41.33 -0.21 22.44
CA LYS A 745 -41.12 0.13 21.02
C LYS A 745 -40.31 1.41 20.79
N LYS A 746 -39.95 2.08 21.89
CA LYS A 746 -39.20 3.34 21.93
C LYS A 746 -38.17 3.22 23.04
N TRP A 747 -36.91 3.46 22.73
CA TRP A 747 -35.83 3.46 23.70
C TRP A 747 -35.11 4.80 23.69
N GLU A 748 -35.11 5.49 24.83
CA GLU A 748 -34.19 6.59 25.06
C GLU A 748 -32.79 6.02 25.26
N GLN A 749 -31.76 6.73 24.77
CA GLN A 749 -30.38 6.24 24.84
C GLN A 749 -29.93 5.89 26.27
N ALA A 750 -30.37 6.65 27.27
CA ALA A 750 -30.07 6.39 28.67
C ALA A 750 -30.65 5.05 29.16
N ASP A 751 -31.93 4.79 28.89
CA ASP A 751 -32.61 3.55 29.27
C ASP A 751 -32.02 2.33 28.54
N TRP A 752 -31.66 2.51 27.28
CA TRP A 752 -30.96 1.49 26.51
C TRP A 752 -29.60 1.16 27.08
N ASN A 753 -28.81 2.17 27.48
CA ASN A 753 -27.51 1.94 28.09
C ASN A 753 -27.62 1.15 29.41
N ILE A 754 -28.67 1.39 30.19
CA ILE A 754 -28.97 0.61 31.40
C ILE A 754 -29.27 -0.85 31.02
N LEU A 755 -30.19 -1.08 30.08
CA LEU A 755 -30.53 -2.42 29.60
C LEU A 755 -29.31 -3.15 29.04
N LEU A 756 -28.50 -2.46 28.23
CA LEU A 756 -27.32 -3.04 27.59
C LEU A 756 -26.25 -3.41 28.63
N THR A 757 -26.10 -2.60 29.67
CA THR A 757 -25.17 -2.88 30.78
C THR A 757 -25.61 -4.12 31.56
N GLU A 758 -26.90 -4.23 31.88
CA GLU A 758 -27.45 -5.42 32.55
C GLU A 758 -27.34 -6.66 31.67
N TRP A 759 -27.67 -6.54 30.39
CA TRP A 759 -27.54 -7.64 29.42
C TRP A 759 -26.09 -8.13 29.32
N LYS A 760 -25.10 -7.23 29.17
CA LYS A 760 -23.68 -7.62 29.08
C LYS A 760 -23.22 -8.44 30.28
N LYS A 761 -23.68 -8.08 31.48
CA LYS A 761 -23.37 -8.82 32.71
C LYS A 761 -23.87 -10.26 32.62
N ASN A 762 -25.11 -10.47 32.17
CA ASN A 762 -25.68 -11.81 32.04
C ASN A 762 -25.06 -12.57 30.85
N ALA A 763 -24.88 -11.89 29.72
CA ALA A 763 -24.28 -12.45 28.51
C ALA A 763 -22.84 -12.93 28.74
N THR A 764 -22.13 -12.36 29.71
CA THR A 764 -20.78 -12.80 30.08
C THR A 764 -20.76 -14.26 30.54
N GLU A 765 -21.76 -14.70 31.29
CA GLU A 765 -21.85 -16.06 31.81
C GLU A 765 -22.33 -17.07 30.75
N THR A 766 -23.09 -16.59 29.76
CA THR A 766 -23.74 -17.41 28.73
C THR A 766 -22.94 -17.50 27.42
N SER A 767 -22.19 -16.45 27.07
CA SER A 767 -21.45 -16.37 25.80
C SER A 767 -20.22 -17.27 25.77
N PHE A 768 -19.88 -17.72 24.56
CA PHE A 768 -18.63 -18.38 24.26
C PHE A 768 -17.92 -17.68 23.08
N PRO A 769 -16.65 -17.31 23.22
CA PRO A 769 -15.84 -17.45 24.43
C PRO A 769 -16.34 -16.56 25.57
N VAL A 770 -15.99 -16.90 26.81
CA VAL A 770 -16.43 -16.12 27.97
C VAL A 770 -16.01 -14.65 27.80
N ASN A 771 -16.95 -13.73 28.03
CA ASN A 771 -16.81 -12.28 27.80
C ASN A 771 -16.81 -11.85 26.32
N LEU A 772 -17.26 -12.67 25.37
CA LEU A 772 -17.30 -12.29 23.95
C LEU A 772 -18.00 -10.94 23.71
N PHE A 773 -19.06 -10.66 24.48
CA PHE A 773 -19.85 -9.43 24.35
C PHE A 773 -19.42 -8.30 25.31
N GLN A 774 -18.24 -8.38 25.92
CA GLN A 774 -17.68 -7.28 26.71
C GLN A 774 -16.78 -6.38 25.84
N SER A 775 -17.00 -5.06 25.89
CA SER A 775 -16.25 -4.09 25.08
C SER A 775 -14.82 -3.82 25.58
N SER A 776 -14.47 -4.23 26.81
CA SER A 776 -13.30 -3.68 27.52
C SER A 776 -12.10 -4.62 27.71
N GLU A 777 -12.17 -5.94 27.53
CA GLU A 777 -11.07 -6.80 28.00
C GLU A 777 -10.69 -7.99 27.07
N LYS A 778 -9.63 -7.77 26.29
CA LYS A 778 -8.48 -8.67 25.99
C LYS A 778 -7.90 -8.36 24.60
N LYS A 779 -6.94 -7.44 24.56
CA LYS A 779 -6.26 -6.98 23.34
C LYS A 779 -5.55 -8.09 22.54
N ASN A 780 -5.28 -9.24 23.15
CA ASN A 780 -4.51 -10.33 22.52
C ASN A 780 -5.36 -11.14 21.53
N TRP A 781 -6.69 -11.03 21.57
CA TRP A 781 -7.62 -11.91 20.86
C TRP A 781 -8.34 -11.24 19.69
N ALA A 782 -8.07 -9.97 19.40
CA ALA A 782 -8.56 -9.29 18.21
C ALA A 782 -7.56 -9.43 17.05
N PHE A 783 -8.06 -9.69 15.84
CA PHE A 783 -7.29 -9.62 14.59
C PHE A 783 -7.55 -8.28 13.89
N CYS A 784 -8.80 -7.82 13.88
CA CYS A 784 -9.21 -6.57 13.29
C CYS A 784 -8.75 -5.35 14.11
N THR A 785 -8.07 -4.43 13.44
CA THR A 785 -7.65 -3.15 14.01
C THR A 785 -8.70 -2.05 13.84
N THR A 786 -9.70 -2.25 12.99
CA THR A 786 -10.78 -1.29 12.68
C THR A 786 -12.17 -1.88 12.89
N TYR A 787 -13.15 -1.03 13.22
CA TYR A 787 -14.56 -1.43 13.32
C TYR A 787 -15.08 -2.03 12.01
N THR A 788 -14.71 -1.44 10.87
CA THR A 788 -15.11 -1.91 9.53
C THR A 788 -14.58 -3.30 9.21
N CYS A 789 -13.36 -3.64 9.64
CA CYS A 789 -12.84 -5.01 9.55
C CYS A 789 -13.75 -5.97 10.34
N GLY A 790 -14.07 -5.64 11.59
CA GLY A 790 -14.94 -6.48 12.42
C GLY A 790 -16.36 -6.66 11.86
N VAL A 791 -16.93 -5.63 11.23
CA VAL A 791 -18.24 -5.72 10.56
C VAL A 791 -18.19 -6.66 9.36
N TRP A 792 -17.14 -6.60 8.53
CA TRP A 792 -16.97 -7.55 7.44
C TRP A 792 -16.76 -8.99 7.94
N THR A 793 -16.01 -9.16 9.03
CA THR A 793 -15.88 -10.46 9.70
C THR A 793 -17.23 -10.97 10.19
N LEU A 794 -18.04 -10.10 10.82
CA LEU A 794 -19.39 -10.43 11.25
C LEU A 794 -20.29 -10.86 10.08
N PHE A 795 -20.29 -10.12 8.97
CA PHE A 795 -21.08 -10.49 7.79
C PHE A 795 -20.66 -11.83 7.20
N HIS A 796 -19.36 -12.08 7.08
CA HIS A 796 -18.84 -13.38 6.61
C HIS A 796 -19.23 -14.51 7.57
N THR A 797 -19.06 -14.32 8.87
CA THR A 797 -19.45 -15.31 9.91
C THR A 797 -20.94 -15.63 9.87
N LEU A 798 -21.81 -14.63 9.71
CA LEU A 798 -23.26 -14.85 9.58
C LEU A 798 -23.61 -15.58 8.28
N SER A 799 -22.90 -15.29 7.19
CA SER A 799 -23.18 -15.87 5.88
C SER A 799 -22.89 -17.37 5.77
N VAL A 800 -22.00 -17.91 6.61
CA VAL A 800 -21.61 -19.35 6.62
C VAL A 800 -22.01 -20.08 7.90
N SER A 801 -22.92 -19.51 8.68
CA SER A 801 -23.33 -20.12 9.95
C SER A 801 -24.18 -21.38 9.71
N GLU A 802 -23.71 -22.53 10.21
CA GLU A 802 -24.40 -23.82 10.12
C GLU A 802 -25.36 -24.04 11.29
N VAL A 803 -26.42 -23.21 11.40
CA VAL A 803 -27.45 -23.43 12.43
C VAL A 803 -28.42 -24.50 11.97
N LYS A 804 -28.24 -25.72 12.49
CA LYS A 804 -29.08 -26.91 12.19
C LYS A 804 -30.40 -26.90 12.97
N SER A 805 -31.24 -25.88 12.84
CA SER A 805 -32.61 -25.91 13.37
C SER A 805 -33.64 -25.66 12.27
N GLU A 806 -34.83 -26.24 12.42
CA GLU A 806 -36.00 -25.94 11.57
C GLU A 806 -36.44 -24.46 11.66
N SER A 807 -35.88 -23.70 12.62
CA SER A 807 -36.14 -22.28 12.87
C SER A 807 -35.03 -21.33 12.41
N GLY A 808 -33.94 -21.84 11.83
CA GLY A 808 -32.81 -21.01 11.40
C GLY A 808 -33.22 -20.03 10.30
N LEU A 809 -32.66 -18.82 10.33
CA LEU A 809 -32.92 -17.83 9.29
C LEU A 809 -32.48 -18.33 7.92
N LYS A 810 -33.33 -18.10 6.93
CA LYS A 810 -32.99 -18.34 5.54
C LYS A 810 -31.89 -17.37 5.08
N PRO A 811 -31.10 -17.72 4.06
CA PRO A 811 -30.11 -16.83 3.48
C PRO A 811 -30.68 -15.44 3.11
N SER A 812 -31.84 -15.39 2.46
CA SER A 812 -32.51 -14.14 2.12
C SER A 812 -32.82 -13.26 3.34
N GLU A 813 -33.18 -13.87 4.47
CA GLU A 813 -33.48 -13.19 5.74
C GLU A 813 -32.21 -12.64 6.41
N ILE A 814 -31.09 -13.38 6.34
CA ILE A 814 -29.77 -12.90 6.79
C ILE A 814 -29.34 -11.68 5.95
N MET A 815 -29.48 -11.74 4.63
CA MET A 815 -29.15 -10.62 3.74
C MET A 815 -30.06 -9.41 3.99
N ALA A 816 -31.35 -9.63 4.24
CA ALA A 816 -32.30 -8.57 4.58
C ALA A 816 -31.91 -7.88 5.90
N ALA A 817 -31.49 -8.64 6.91
CA ALA A 817 -31.00 -8.10 8.17
C ALA A 817 -29.72 -7.27 7.99
N ILE A 818 -28.75 -7.77 7.21
CA ILE A 818 -27.52 -7.02 6.85
C ILE A 818 -27.88 -5.71 6.14
N ARG A 819 -28.79 -5.75 5.16
CA ARG A 819 -29.22 -4.55 4.42
C ARG A 819 -29.86 -3.51 5.34
N LEU A 820 -30.73 -3.93 6.26
CA LEU A 820 -31.33 -3.02 7.25
C LEU A 820 -30.28 -2.44 8.20
N PHE A 821 -29.34 -3.27 8.66
CA PHE A 821 -28.24 -2.79 9.48
C PHE A 821 -27.41 -1.73 8.75
N VAL A 822 -27.03 -1.98 7.50
CA VAL A 822 -26.26 -1.00 6.71
C VAL A 822 -27.06 0.29 6.50
N LYS A 823 -28.34 0.17 6.14
CA LYS A 823 -29.22 1.33 5.89
C LYS A 823 -29.39 2.25 7.09
N TYR A 824 -29.52 1.70 8.30
CA TYR A 824 -29.88 2.50 9.48
C TYR A 824 -28.73 2.74 10.46
N PHE A 825 -27.75 1.83 10.57
CA PHE A 825 -26.78 1.84 11.67
C PHE A 825 -25.31 1.98 11.26
N PHE A 826 -24.98 1.82 9.98
CA PHE A 826 -23.59 1.86 9.53
C PHE A 826 -23.13 3.29 9.29
N SER A 827 -22.26 3.86 10.13
CA SER A 827 -21.93 5.30 10.16
C SER A 827 -21.17 5.89 8.95
N CYS A 828 -20.92 5.13 7.88
CA CYS A 828 -20.29 5.65 6.66
C CYS A 828 -21.32 5.84 5.53
N GLU A 829 -21.77 7.08 5.31
CA GLU A 829 -22.81 7.43 4.31
C GLU A 829 -22.45 6.96 2.89
N GLU A 830 -21.21 7.18 2.45
CA GLU A 830 -20.73 6.71 1.13
C GLU A 830 -20.71 5.17 1.03
N CYS A 831 -20.34 4.50 2.12
CA CYS A 831 -20.33 3.04 2.17
C CYS A 831 -21.75 2.48 2.14
N GLN A 832 -22.69 3.10 2.87
CA GLN A 832 -24.12 2.76 2.81
C GLN A 832 -24.61 2.90 1.37
N ARG A 833 -24.38 4.05 0.73
CA ARG A 833 -24.83 4.32 -0.64
C ARG A 833 -24.33 3.24 -1.62
N HIS A 834 -23.02 2.95 -1.61
CA HIS A 834 -22.45 1.92 -2.46
C HIS A 834 -23.02 0.52 -2.19
N PHE A 835 -23.19 0.16 -0.91
CA PHE A 835 -23.76 -1.12 -0.53
C PHE A 835 -25.21 -1.25 -0.98
N MET A 836 -26.02 -0.22 -0.78
CA MET A 836 -27.44 -0.20 -1.13
C MET A 836 -27.64 -0.22 -2.65
N MET A 837 -26.75 0.42 -3.43
CA MET A 837 -26.72 0.34 -4.89
C MET A 837 -26.35 -1.06 -5.40
N ALA A 838 -25.41 -1.73 -4.73
CA ALA A 838 -24.99 -3.09 -5.09
C ALA A 838 -26.02 -4.16 -4.68
N ASN A 839 -26.91 -3.85 -3.74
CA ASN A 839 -27.88 -4.77 -3.16
C ASN A 839 -29.32 -4.25 -3.27
N PRO A 840 -29.91 -4.09 -4.47
CA PRO A 840 -31.28 -3.59 -4.62
C PRO A 840 -32.34 -4.58 -4.06
N GLU A 841 -33.56 -4.13 -3.79
CA GLU A 841 -34.64 -5.01 -3.29
C GLU A 841 -34.93 -6.19 -4.21
N SER A 842 -34.84 -6.00 -5.53
CA SER A 842 -34.96 -7.07 -6.53
C SER A 842 -33.92 -8.18 -6.37
N LEU A 843 -32.77 -7.92 -5.73
CA LEU A 843 -31.77 -8.95 -5.43
C LEU A 843 -32.23 -9.82 -4.25
N LEU A 844 -32.92 -9.25 -3.26
CA LEU A 844 -33.47 -10.02 -2.13
C LEU A 844 -34.55 -11.01 -2.60
N GLU A 845 -35.39 -10.59 -3.55
CA GLU A 845 -36.41 -11.46 -4.15
C GLU A 845 -35.76 -12.66 -4.86
N LYS A 846 -34.70 -12.43 -5.65
CA LYS A 846 -33.92 -13.50 -6.29
C LYS A 846 -33.24 -14.42 -5.28
N LEU A 847 -32.70 -13.87 -4.19
CA LEU A 847 -32.09 -14.69 -3.15
C LEU A 847 -33.14 -15.56 -2.44
N ALA A 848 -34.36 -15.05 -2.25
CA ALA A 848 -35.47 -15.82 -1.66
C ALA A 848 -35.89 -17.02 -2.53
N GLU A 849 -35.82 -16.89 -3.85
CA GLU A 849 -36.05 -18.02 -4.79
C GLU A 849 -34.98 -19.13 -4.62
N SER A 850 -33.75 -18.75 -4.24
CA SER A 850 -32.62 -19.64 -4.02
C SER A 850 -32.45 -20.12 -2.57
N ASP A 851 -33.38 -19.81 -1.66
CA ASP A 851 -33.24 -20.18 -0.23
C ASP A 851 -33.13 -21.71 -0.01
N ALA A 852 -33.60 -22.51 -0.97
CA ALA A 852 -33.43 -23.97 -0.98
C ALA A 852 -31.98 -24.43 -1.22
N GLU A 853 -31.11 -23.56 -1.76
CA GLU A 853 -29.68 -23.84 -2.03
C GLU A 853 -28.79 -23.62 -0.79
N GLY A 854 -29.37 -23.17 0.34
CA GLY A 854 -28.68 -22.99 1.62
C GLY A 854 -27.78 -21.74 1.68
N PRO A 855 -26.84 -21.65 2.65
CA PRO A 855 -26.04 -20.43 2.91
C PRO A 855 -25.14 -19.99 1.75
N ARG A 856 -24.99 -20.84 0.72
CA ARG A 856 -24.13 -20.63 -0.46
C ARG A 856 -24.34 -19.28 -1.13
N ALA A 857 -25.58 -18.94 -1.49
CA ALA A 857 -25.87 -17.77 -2.30
C ALA A 857 -25.42 -16.47 -1.62
N VAL A 858 -25.64 -16.38 -0.30
CA VAL A 858 -25.28 -15.21 0.51
C VAL A 858 -23.77 -15.15 0.77
N ALA A 859 -23.14 -16.28 1.11
CA ALA A 859 -21.70 -16.34 1.34
C ALA A 859 -20.89 -15.90 0.11
N ILE A 860 -21.24 -16.43 -1.07
CA ILE A 860 -20.59 -16.05 -2.34
C ILE A 860 -20.86 -14.58 -2.69
N TRP A 861 -22.08 -14.09 -2.45
CA TRP A 861 -22.40 -12.68 -2.71
C TRP A 861 -21.59 -11.73 -1.82
N ILE A 862 -21.53 -11.99 -0.51
CA ILE A 862 -20.76 -11.18 0.45
C ILE A 862 -19.27 -11.21 0.07
N TRP A 863 -18.74 -12.38 -0.30
CA TRP A 863 -17.37 -12.54 -0.79
C TRP A 863 -17.07 -11.74 -2.07
N LYS A 864 -17.93 -11.82 -3.10
CA LYS A 864 -17.78 -11.04 -4.34
C LYS A 864 -17.82 -9.54 -4.06
N MET A 865 -18.75 -9.10 -3.22
CA MET A 865 -18.90 -7.69 -2.87
C MET A 865 -17.68 -7.17 -2.12
N HIS A 866 -17.17 -7.91 -1.15
CA HIS A 866 -15.96 -7.52 -0.41
C HIS A 866 -14.73 -7.45 -1.34
N ASN A 867 -14.56 -8.40 -2.25
CA ASN A 867 -13.47 -8.35 -3.24
C ASN A 867 -13.59 -7.18 -4.24
N LYS A 868 -14.82 -6.82 -4.64
CA LYS A 868 -15.06 -5.61 -5.44
C LYS A 868 -14.65 -4.35 -4.68
N VAL A 869 -14.93 -4.28 -3.38
CA VAL A 869 -14.46 -3.20 -2.50
C VAL A 869 -12.93 -3.21 -2.41
N ASN A 870 -12.29 -4.37 -2.25
CA ASN A 870 -10.83 -4.50 -2.24
C ASN A 870 -10.22 -3.95 -3.54
N LYS A 871 -10.81 -4.25 -4.70
CA LYS A 871 -10.35 -3.72 -6.00
C LYS A 871 -10.42 -2.19 -6.06
N VAL A 872 -11.50 -1.59 -5.55
CA VAL A 872 -11.66 -0.12 -5.49
C VAL A 872 -10.66 0.51 -4.52
N LEU A 873 -10.44 -0.11 -3.36
CA LEU A 873 -9.51 0.37 -2.33
C LEU A 873 -8.05 -0.05 -2.56
N LYS A 874 -7.77 -0.78 -3.65
CA LYS A 874 -6.46 -1.34 -4.00
C LYS A 874 -5.88 -2.30 -2.94
N TYR A 875 -6.75 -3.05 -2.27
CA TYR A 875 -6.37 -4.21 -1.45
C TYR A 875 -6.30 -5.49 -2.29
N ASN A 876 -5.52 -6.46 -1.79
CA ASN A 876 -5.40 -7.78 -2.40
C ASN A 876 -6.77 -8.47 -2.49
N GLN A 877 -6.98 -9.19 -3.59
CA GLN A 877 -8.13 -10.09 -3.72
C GLN A 877 -7.93 -11.31 -2.79
N TRP A 878 -9.00 -11.78 -2.17
CA TRP A 878 -8.97 -12.83 -1.15
C TRP A 878 -9.97 -13.95 -1.50
N PRO A 879 -9.63 -15.24 -1.33
CA PRO A 879 -8.30 -15.74 -0.95
C PRO A 879 -7.28 -15.55 -2.07
N THR A 880 -6.00 -15.48 -1.70
CA THR A 880 -4.91 -15.51 -2.68
C THR A 880 -4.86 -16.88 -3.37
N LEU A 881 -4.20 -16.95 -4.53
CA LEU A 881 -3.95 -18.24 -5.21
C LEU A 881 -3.14 -19.21 -4.33
N GLU A 882 -2.28 -18.69 -3.46
CA GLU A 882 -1.53 -19.50 -2.49
C GLU A 882 -2.46 -20.13 -1.45
N ASN A 883 -3.40 -19.35 -0.92
CA ASN A 883 -4.32 -19.79 0.12
C ASN A 883 -5.41 -20.73 -0.41
N CYS A 884 -5.87 -20.53 -1.65
CA CYS A 884 -6.83 -21.41 -2.30
C CYS A 884 -6.54 -21.58 -3.81
N PRO A 885 -5.65 -22.51 -4.18
CA PRO A 885 -5.31 -22.76 -5.59
C PRO A 885 -6.48 -23.29 -6.42
N THR A 886 -7.44 -23.98 -5.78
CA THR A 886 -8.62 -24.56 -6.45
C THR A 886 -9.76 -23.56 -6.62
N CYS A 887 -9.72 -22.40 -5.97
CA CYS A 887 -10.77 -21.38 -6.04
C CYS A 887 -10.87 -20.68 -7.41
N TYR A 888 -9.82 -20.75 -8.23
CA TYR A 888 -9.70 -19.99 -9.46
C TYR A 888 -9.26 -20.88 -10.63
N VAL A 889 -9.67 -20.52 -11.84
CA VAL A 889 -9.16 -21.16 -13.06
C VAL A 889 -7.67 -20.86 -13.16
N ASN A 890 -6.85 -21.92 -13.13
CA ASN A 890 -5.40 -21.81 -13.17
C ASN A 890 -4.90 -21.63 -14.62
N ASP A 891 -5.17 -20.46 -15.18
CA ASP A 891 -4.76 -20.03 -16.53
C ASP A 891 -3.61 -19.02 -16.51
N ARG A 892 -3.02 -18.74 -15.32
CA ARG A 892 -1.91 -17.80 -15.08
C ARG A 892 -2.21 -16.33 -15.42
N GLU A 893 -3.48 -15.99 -15.65
CA GLU A 893 -3.95 -14.61 -15.80
C GLU A 893 -4.24 -13.98 -14.44
N PRO A 894 -4.13 -12.63 -14.27
CA PRO A 894 -4.40 -11.95 -13.00
C PRO A 894 -5.76 -12.34 -12.42
N LEU A 895 -5.82 -12.43 -11.08
CA LEU A 895 -7.04 -12.70 -10.32
C LEU A 895 -8.17 -11.74 -10.75
N ASP A 896 -9.15 -12.27 -11.47
CA ASP A 896 -10.29 -11.53 -12.01
C ASP A 896 -11.60 -12.09 -11.45
N LEU A 897 -12.53 -11.22 -11.08
CA LEU A 897 -13.84 -11.59 -10.53
C LEU A 897 -14.84 -12.01 -11.63
N ASN A 898 -14.34 -12.31 -12.83
CA ASN A 898 -15.15 -12.83 -13.93
C ASN A 898 -15.73 -14.19 -13.55
N PRO A 899 -17.07 -14.37 -13.55
CA PRO A 899 -17.71 -15.62 -13.17
C PRO A 899 -17.20 -16.86 -13.92
N ALA A 900 -16.73 -16.70 -15.16
CA ALA A 900 -16.18 -17.79 -15.97
C ALA A 900 -14.83 -18.32 -15.46
N ARG A 901 -14.14 -17.58 -14.58
CA ARG A 901 -12.82 -17.92 -14.03
C ARG A 901 -12.85 -18.30 -12.55
N LEU A 902 -14.04 -18.42 -11.95
CA LEU A 902 -14.23 -18.69 -10.53
C LEU A 902 -14.80 -20.10 -10.31
N HIS A 903 -14.20 -20.86 -9.39
CA HIS A 903 -14.75 -22.12 -8.90
C HIS A 903 -15.54 -21.85 -7.62
N GLU A 904 -16.82 -21.46 -7.76
CA GLU A 904 -17.64 -21.01 -6.62
C GLU A 904 -17.79 -22.04 -5.49
N GLU A 905 -17.79 -23.34 -5.79
CA GLU A 905 -17.83 -24.40 -4.77
C GLU A 905 -16.57 -24.43 -3.91
N GLU A 906 -15.40 -24.28 -4.55
CA GLU A 906 -14.11 -24.26 -3.88
C GLU A 906 -13.96 -22.98 -3.04
N ILE A 907 -14.45 -21.85 -3.57
CA ILE A 907 -14.53 -20.58 -2.84
C ILE A 907 -15.45 -20.73 -1.62
N LEU A 908 -16.63 -21.32 -1.77
CA LEU A 908 -17.56 -21.54 -0.67
C LEU A 908 -16.92 -22.43 0.40
N SER A 909 -16.26 -23.52 -0.01
CA SER A 909 -15.53 -24.43 0.88
C SER A 909 -14.46 -23.67 1.67
N TYR A 910 -13.69 -22.82 0.98
CA TYR A 910 -12.66 -22.01 1.61
C TYR A 910 -13.24 -20.98 2.59
N VAL A 911 -14.23 -20.18 2.19
CA VAL A 911 -14.89 -19.19 3.08
C VAL A 911 -15.49 -19.88 4.31
N THR A 912 -16.15 -21.01 4.13
CA THR A 912 -16.72 -21.82 5.23
C THR A 912 -15.64 -22.37 6.13
N SER A 913 -14.49 -22.78 5.58
CA SER A 913 -13.37 -23.25 6.40
C SER A 913 -12.77 -22.17 7.30
N VAL A 914 -12.87 -20.90 6.90
CA VAL A 914 -12.22 -19.73 7.51
C VAL A 914 -13.13 -19.04 8.54
N PHE A 915 -14.42 -18.89 8.20
CA PHE A 915 -15.42 -18.17 9.02
C PHE A 915 -16.46 -19.09 9.64
N GLY A 916 -16.53 -20.37 9.23
CA GLY A 916 -17.42 -21.36 9.78
C GLY A 916 -16.94 -21.85 11.15
N HIS A 917 -17.89 -21.96 12.07
CA HIS A 917 -17.65 -22.40 13.44
C HIS A 917 -18.61 -23.54 13.77
N LYS A 918 -18.08 -24.71 14.11
CA LYS A 918 -18.89 -25.78 14.69
C LYS A 918 -18.82 -25.71 16.21
N ASP A 919 -19.92 -26.04 16.88
CA ASP A 919 -20.01 -26.07 18.34
C ASP A 919 -18.95 -26.99 18.99
N THR A 920 -18.38 -27.93 18.24
CA THR A 920 -17.32 -28.86 18.68
C THR A 920 -15.89 -28.34 18.54
N ASP A 921 -15.64 -27.34 17.68
CA ASP A 921 -14.29 -27.01 17.21
C ASP A 921 -13.45 -26.26 18.26
N LEU A 922 -14.09 -25.60 19.24
CA LEU A 922 -13.43 -24.67 20.16
C LEU A 922 -13.24 -25.22 21.58
N PHE A 923 -13.64 -26.48 21.82
CA PHE A 923 -13.57 -27.13 23.14
C PHE A 923 -12.13 -27.26 23.68
N PHE A 924 -11.14 -27.47 22.81
CA PHE A 924 -9.75 -27.71 23.22
C PHE A 924 -8.97 -26.43 23.59
N LEU A 925 -9.30 -25.30 22.98
CA LEU A 925 -8.67 -24.01 23.27
C LEU A 925 -9.16 -23.42 24.60
N ASP A 926 -10.44 -23.63 24.93
CA ASP A 926 -11.08 -23.18 26.19
C ASP A 926 -10.45 -23.80 27.44
N ALA A 927 -10.10 -25.09 27.39
CA ALA A 927 -9.40 -25.76 28.48
C ALA A 927 -8.02 -25.14 28.76
N SER A 928 -7.38 -24.56 27.73
CA SER A 928 -6.10 -23.88 27.84
C SER A 928 -6.25 -22.42 28.30
N SER A 929 -7.26 -21.68 27.82
CA SER A 929 -7.46 -20.26 28.10
C SER A 929 -8.08 -19.98 29.47
N ASN A 930 -8.91 -20.90 29.98
CA ASN A 930 -9.56 -20.77 31.31
C ASN A 930 -8.71 -21.36 32.44
N GLY A 931 -7.46 -21.73 32.18
CA GLY A 931 -6.54 -22.24 33.20
C GLY A 931 -6.92 -23.60 33.79
N VAL A 932 -7.88 -24.32 33.20
CA VAL A 932 -8.33 -25.66 33.64
C VAL A 932 -7.17 -26.65 33.62
N TRP A 933 -6.31 -26.58 32.59
CA TRP A 933 -5.07 -27.36 32.54
C TRP A 933 -4.07 -26.96 33.62
N LYS A 934 -3.90 -25.66 33.93
CA LYS A 934 -3.02 -25.21 35.01
C LYS A 934 -3.52 -25.67 36.39
N ALA A 935 -4.82 -25.63 36.64
CA ALA A 935 -5.44 -26.12 37.87
C ALA A 935 -5.33 -27.65 38.00
N SER A 936 -5.61 -28.38 36.92
CA SER A 936 -5.53 -29.85 36.89
C SER A 936 -4.10 -30.37 37.02
N VAL A 937 -3.14 -29.72 36.36
CA VAL A 937 -1.71 -30.03 36.46
C VAL A 937 -1.17 -29.66 37.85
N SER A 938 -1.60 -28.54 38.43
CA SER A 938 -1.28 -28.17 39.82
C SER A 938 -1.85 -29.15 40.84
N LEU A 939 -3.05 -29.71 40.60
CA LEU A 939 -3.68 -30.70 41.46
C LEU A 939 -2.98 -32.07 41.36
N MET A 940 -2.63 -32.50 40.13
CA MET A 940 -1.86 -33.72 39.86
C MET A 940 -0.42 -33.64 40.41
N GLN A 941 0.20 -32.46 40.40
CA GLN A 941 1.53 -32.26 40.98
C GLN A 941 1.53 -32.25 42.52
N ARG A 942 0.39 -31.95 43.18
CA ARG A 942 0.29 -31.93 44.65
C ARG A 942 0.03 -33.30 45.30
N TYR A 943 -0.58 -34.28 44.61
CA TYR A 943 -0.91 -35.57 45.21
C TYR A 943 -0.56 -36.74 44.28
N ARG A 944 0.54 -37.44 44.59
CA ARG A 944 1.17 -38.51 43.78
C ARG A 944 0.50 -39.90 43.91
N SER A 945 -0.82 -40.05 43.71
CA SER A 945 -1.43 -41.38 43.68
C SER A 945 -2.46 -41.58 42.57
N VAL A 946 -2.41 -42.78 41.95
CA VAL A 946 -3.21 -43.22 40.79
C VAL A 946 -4.73 -43.15 41.03
N THR A 947 -5.17 -43.20 42.28
CA THR A 947 -6.57 -43.05 42.68
C THR A 947 -7.16 -41.67 42.37
N MET A 948 -6.35 -40.62 42.26
CA MET A 948 -6.82 -39.26 41.95
C MET A 948 -6.84 -38.94 40.45
N ALA A 949 -6.19 -39.75 39.59
CA ALA A 949 -6.35 -39.64 38.14
C ALA A 949 -7.80 -40.00 37.73
N ALA A 950 -8.39 -40.99 38.41
CA ALA A 950 -9.81 -41.32 38.27
C ALA A 950 -10.72 -40.18 38.78
N LEU A 951 -10.34 -39.49 39.86
CA LEU A 951 -11.06 -38.29 40.33
C LEU A 951 -10.91 -37.09 39.39
N ALA A 952 -9.75 -36.89 38.77
CA ALA A 952 -9.57 -35.84 37.76
C ALA A 952 -10.47 -36.09 36.53
N VAL A 953 -10.62 -37.35 36.11
CA VAL A 953 -11.60 -37.74 35.09
C VAL A 953 -13.04 -37.51 35.56
N LEU A 954 -13.36 -37.79 36.82
CA LEU A 954 -14.68 -37.52 37.42
C LEU A 954 -14.98 -36.02 37.64
N VAL A 955 -13.97 -35.18 37.86
CA VAL A 955 -14.08 -33.71 37.97
C VAL A 955 -14.20 -33.06 36.59
N LEU A 956 -13.61 -33.67 35.56
CA LEU A 956 -13.79 -33.27 34.15
C LEU A 956 -15.13 -33.77 33.58
N LEU A 957 -15.73 -34.81 34.15
CA LEU A 957 -17.03 -35.36 33.72
C LEU A 957 -18.18 -34.34 33.71
N PRO A 958 -18.42 -33.50 34.73
CA PRO A 958 -19.47 -32.48 34.67
C PRO A 958 -19.23 -31.38 33.63
N PHE A 959 -17.97 -31.09 33.25
CA PHE A 959 -17.65 -30.19 32.14
C PHE A 959 -17.85 -30.86 30.77
N MET A 960 -17.51 -32.15 30.65
CA MET A 960 -17.80 -32.99 29.49
C MET A 960 -19.31 -33.27 29.31
N LEU A 961 -20.08 -33.29 30.40
CA LEU A 961 -21.54 -33.50 30.39
C LEU A 961 -22.33 -32.20 30.17
N ARG A 962 -21.71 -31.03 30.38
CA ARG A 962 -22.34 -29.71 30.12
C ARG A 962 -22.55 -29.46 28.61
N SER A 963 -21.73 -30.06 27.74
CA SER A 963 -21.91 -30.03 26.28
C SER A 963 -23.05 -30.94 25.77
N LYS A 964 -23.71 -31.70 26.65
CA LYS A 964 -24.82 -32.62 26.30
C LYS A 964 -26.18 -32.24 26.85
N LYS A 965 -26.39 -31.04 27.41
CA LYS A 965 -27.74 -30.57 27.76
C LYS A 965 -28.44 -29.99 26.53
N TYR A 966 -29.01 -30.87 25.72
CA TYR A 966 -30.21 -30.54 24.94
C TYR A 966 -31.34 -30.16 25.92
N PRO A 967 -32.20 -29.18 25.62
CA PRO A 967 -33.45 -29.04 26.34
C PRO A 967 -34.29 -30.28 26.03
N LYS A 968 -34.56 -31.09 27.06
CA LYS A 968 -35.61 -32.12 26.98
C LYS A 968 -36.94 -31.38 26.86
N THR A 969 -37.52 -31.38 25.65
CA THR A 969 -38.96 -31.21 25.49
C THR A 969 -39.64 -32.51 25.94
N GLU A 970 -40.73 -32.34 26.68
CA GLU A 970 -41.57 -33.39 27.23
C GLU A 970 -42.16 -34.35 26.18
N LYS A 971 -42.47 -35.58 26.64
CA LYS A 971 -43.35 -36.62 26.04
C LYS A 971 -42.75 -37.32 24.80
N THR A 972 -42.72 -38.65 24.67
CA THR A 972 -43.50 -39.77 25.24
C THR A 972 -42.80 -41.09 24.86
N ASP A 973 -42.97 -42.10 25.72
CA ASP A 973 -42.65 -43.55 25.64
C ASP A 973 -41.21 -44.02 25.35
#